data_AF-A0A7S2CVF6-F1
#
_entry.id   AF-A0A7S2CVF6-F1
#
_cell.length_a   1.000
_cell.length_b   1.000
_cell.length_c   1.000
_cell.angle_alpha   90.00
_cell.angle_beta   90.00
_cell.angle_gamma   90.00
#
_symmetry.space_group_name_H-M   'P 1'
#
loop_
_entity.id
_entity.type
_entity.pdbx_description
1 polymer ?
#
loop_
_entity_poly.entity_id
_entity_poly.type
_entity_poly.pdbx_seq_one_letter_code
_entity_poly.pdbx_strand_id
1 'polypeptide(L)'
;FEGQLVDCRSRPLGTTTAATTMPLQKRATWRPAGTNENTTAAASKSTRPVAPPPKNMPFESWVQRKDAFDRGVELLARLGTRWESDDEYQKMTKALCAIDESLGVDAEEAVKTTASSGPARNMFDIFKRKSMGVVALTFVTITAKEASNLSETVKSYASEKEVTLRSGEKKTVLELPQVRYNYPAVPPNKSAQVKPLTKDQKVQNAIFLKTIRRRWMQTHQEVVAAAGKLSVRLLEEYLKQRENDAAEAKDGTVEPVEHPSAEDLKARALHIMGIRKLSKWVEEDNERKEEEEKESKDTKREEARMAHDAFVRGKKNLEIWMPDEEASSKAPHKQPPRFIFATGGRRNPAVPLRSKQVRVASSTVDILRNSGLKVVHAYNAGRDGGPDGDLEKSRQQLVDEFGYVHKNNYGDRDEWEEAKRKLKASYTYRKGERVCAKVEDPDTGKARWQHGTVVAMPDEDDNKYEVHVDGARSDKTEFFSPDELRKGKAGSQREGEAESAYSEWLEQKRARELAKDYLSHMEPPDEYRVQGDDDPAPRQASEPEAMEHWKNVGRKLKIVDRSLLDEWVEWSRGFGVSYYICNVLWDAFEPIGCDVHTAYFSLTRQTLAKILRPGLDYDSAAHRIVVKKWNKFSTENDKDCSFDEADPADIEQSQCSLFDRLDLKSLLRYLGIELKHEELRMIVDAFDKDSSGKMEKDAFLAFTGARVAEGETRQKLNSRCVWEGTCGKCGLSNAFRVSTVPPSAEGKNIVKLKNGEKRRKVELKERRLRMEILKQFQEMDEDEEEDEYSDHEEEDDEYADDENNVTTSKGPKCSTCTMAQWLKDDGDLMRKKRREALEALRKKSQERRDEAELRSLLDKGPPPA
;
A
#
# COMPACT_ATOMS: atom_id res chain seq x y z
N PHE A 1 72.91 -20.27 -25.24
CA PHE A 1 72.03 -19.51 -26.15
C PHE A 1 71.00 -18.78 -25.32
N GLU A 2 71.45 -18.09 -24.27
CA GLU A 2 71.98 -16.69 -24.21
C GLU A 2 70.81 -15.77 -23.89
N GLY A 3 70.63 -15.22 -22.68
CA GLY A 3 71.54 -14.78 -21.60
C GLY A 3 71.14 -13.32 -21.30
N GLN A 4 71.05 -12.75 -20.09
CA GLN A 4 71.65 -12.93 -18.75
C GLN A 4 70.67 -12.29 -17.73
N LEU A 5 70.39 -12.83 -16.53
CA LEU A 5 71.20 -12.87 -15.29
C LEU A 5 71.65 -11.47 -14.80
N VAL A 6 70.97 -10.90 -13.79
CA VAL A 6 71.32 -10.85 -12.35
C VAL A 6 72.51 -9.94 -12.04
N ASP A 7 72.31 -8.90 -11.22
CA ASP A 7 73.20 -8.73 -10.05
C ASP A 7 72.61 -7.91 -8.90
N CYS A 8 73.07 -8.30 -7.71
CA CYS A 8 72.70 -7.90 -6.37
C CYS A 8 73.62 -6.81 -5.79
N ARG A 9 73.11 -6.16 -4.74
CA ARG A 9 73.85 -5.62 -3.57
C ARG A 9 74.90 -4.52 -3.79
N SER A 10 74.67 -3.39 -3.10
CA SER A 10 75.67 -2.84 -2.17
C SER A 10 75.04 -1.74 -1.28
N ARG A 11 75.08 -1.97 0.04
CA ARG A 11 75.15 -0.90 1.04
C ARG A 11 76.63 -0.50 1.18
N PRO A 12 76.92 0.75 1.55
CA PRO A 12 77.43 0.92 2.91
C PRO A 12 76.97 2.19 3.65
N LEU A 13 76.96 2.04 4.98
CA LEU A 13 77.38 2.93 6.07
C LEU A 13 77.22 4.46 5.91
N GLY A 14 76.53 5.05 6.90
CA GLY A 14 76.26 6.49 6.95
C GLY A 14 77.30 7.33 7.67
N THR A 15 77.01 8.62 7.73
CA THR A 15 77.50 9.58 8.72
C THR A 15 76.55 10.78 8.80
N THR A 16 76.21 11.12 10.03
CA THR A 16 75.64 12.36 10.60
C THR A 16 75.91 13.67 9.85
N THR A 17 74.90 14.55 9.72
CA THR A 17 74.78 15.83 10.48
C THR A 17 73.58 16.71 10.04
N ALA A 18 72.92 17.29 11.05
CA ALA A 18 72.13 18.53 11.07
C ALA A 18 70.98 18.75 10.06
N ALA A 19 69.74 18.41 10.48
CA ALA A 19 68.51 18.95 9.90
C ALA A 19 67.97 20.10 10.76
N THR A 20 68.06 21.31 10.22
CA THR A 20 67.36 22.51 10.69
C THR A 20 65.87 22.37 10.46
N THR A 21 65.11 22.53 11.55
CA THR A 21 63.65 22.55 11.61
C THR A 21 63.05 23.73 10.84
N MET A 22 62.09 23.44 9.96
CA MET A 22 61.11 24.41 9.43
C MET A 22 59.71 23.76 9.45
N PRO A 23 58.65 24.51 9.79
CA PRO A 23 57.39 23.95 10.29
C PRO A 23 56.44 23.48 9.18
N LEU A 24 55.74 22.37 9.47
CA LEU A 24 54.60 21.87 8.69
C LEU A 24 53.48 22.91 8.61
N GLN A 25 53.22 23.43 7.40
CA GLN A 25 51.94 24.04 7.07
C GLN A 25 50.88 22.95 6.91
N LYS A 26 49.86 22.97 7.79
CA LYS A 26 48.68 22.11 7.73
C LYS A 26 47.90 22.37 6.43
N ARG A 27 47.83 21.38 5.54
CA ARG A 27 46.94 21.39 4.37
C ARG A 27 45.48 21.23 4.81
N ALA A 28 44.62 22.15 4.39
CA ALA A 28 43.18 22.07 4.56
C ALA A 28 42.60 20.91 3.75
N THR A 29 41.91 19.98 4.43
CA THR A 29 41.20 18.86 3.82
C THR A 29 39.87 19.33 3.24
N TRP A 30 39.75 19.27 1.91
CA TRP A 30 38.48 19.42 1.20
C TRP A 30 37.55 18.23 1.48
N ARG A 31 36.27 18.49 1.80
CA ARG A 31 35.18 17.49 1.78
C ARG A 31 34.17 17.89 0.69
N PRO A 32 33.76 16.99 -0.19
CA PRO A 32 32.81 17.31 -1.26
C PRO A 32 31.37 17.39 -0.72
N ALA A 33 30.65 18.43 -1.14
CA ALA A 33 29.20 18.49 -1.16
C ALA A 33 28.76 18.07 -2.57
N GLY A 34 27.93 17.03 -2.67
CA GLY A 34 27.36 16.59 -3.96
C GLY A 34 27.38 15.08 -4.14
N THR A 35 26.46 14.38 -3.48
CA THR A 35 25.87 13.15 -4.01
C THR A 35 24.46 13.52 -4.44
N ASN A 36 24.23 13.57 -5.76
CA ASN A 36 22.89 13.64 -6.33
C ASN A 36 22.23 12.28 -6.12
N GLU A 37 21.44 12.17 -5.06
CA GLU A 37 20.36 11.19 -4.99
C GLU A 37 19.05 11.98 -5.06
N ASN A 38 18.32 11.82 -6.17
CA ASN A 38 16.91 12.13 -6.23
C ASN A 38 16.21 11.11 -5.31
N THR A 39 16.10 11.45 -4.03
CA THR A 39 15.20 10.78 -3.10
C THR A 39 14.47 11.87 -2.32
N THR A 40 13.15 11.87 -2.44
CA THR A 40 12.20 12.61 -1.61
C THR A 40 12.21 12.06 -0.18
N ALA A 41 13.37 12.13 0.49
CA ALA A 41 13.53 11.77 1.88
C ALA A 41 13.42 13.04 2.74
N ALA A 42 12.48 13.02 3.69
CA ALA A 42 12.20 14.08 4.63
C ALA A 42 13.49 14.63 5.30
N ALA A 43 13.54 15.96 5.42
CA ALA A 43 14.64 16.70 6.04
C ALA A 43 14.88 16.23 7.48
N SER A 44 15.93 15.42 7.70
CA SER A 44 16.42 15.14 9.04
C SER A 44 17.14 16.37 9.59
N LYS A 45 16.65 16.88 10.73
CA LYS A 45 17.21 18.04 11.45
C LYS A 45 18.64 17.71 11.93
N SER A 46 19.63 18.10 11.15
CA SER A 46 21.03 18.20 11.60
C SER A 46 21.17 19.40 12.54
N THR A 47 21.11 19.15 13.84
CA THR A 47 21.39 20.15 14.89
C THR A 47 22.89 20.49 14.95
N ARG A 48 23.32 21.46 14.14
CA ARG A 48 24.59 22.18 14.37
C ARG A 48 24.35 23.45 15.18
N PRO A 49 25.29 23.83 16.06
CA PRO A 49 25.17 25.05 16.85
C PRO A 49 25.01 26.26 15.94
N VAL A 50 23.99 27.06 16.23
CA VAL A 50 23.62 28.23 15.45
C VAL A 50 24.70 29.30 15.60
N ALA A 51 25.09 29.96 14.50
CA ALA A 51 26.07 31.04 14.55
C ALA A 51 25.54 32.19 15.43
N PRO A 52 26.34 32.73 16.36
CA PRO A 52 25.89 33.80 17.25
C PRO A 52 25.53 35.07 16.47
N PRO A 53 24.61 35.91 16.98
CA PRO A 53 24.24 37.17 16.35
C PRO A 53 25.47 38.09 16.23
N PRO A 54 25.54 38.93 15.17
CA PRO A 54 26.58 39.95 15.06
C PRO A 54 26.47 40.92 16.24
N LYS A 55 27.62 41.42 16.73
CA LYS A 55 27.77 42.11 18.03
C LYS A 55 26.88 43.35 18.26
N ASN A 56 26.21 43.87 17.23
CA ASN A 56 25.42 45.10 17.28
C ASN A 56 23.96 44.94 16.80
N MET A 57 23.44 43.71 16.70
CA MET A 57 22.06 43.47 16.25
C MET A 57 21.18 42.96 17.41
N PRO A 58 19.99 43.54 17.64
CA PRO A 58 19.02 42.98 18.57
C PRO A 58 18.71 41.52 18.19
N PHE A 59 18.56 40.67 19.20
CA PHE A 59 18.29 39.24 19.01
C PHE A 59 17.05 39.00 18.13
N GLU A 60 16.00 39.80 18.31
CA GLU A 60 14.74 39.66 17.58
C GLU A 60 14.88 39.98 16.09
N SER A 61 15.60 41.05 15.74
CA SER A 61 15.95 41.36 14.35
C SER A 61 16.80 40.25 13.71
N TRP A 62 17.69 39.63 14.49
CA TRP A 62 18.48 38.50 14.02
C TRP A 62 17.63 37.25 13.78
N VAL A 63 16.67 36.94 14.67
CA VAL A 63 15.73 35.82 14.49
C VAL A 63 14.88 36.04 13.25
N GLN A 64 14.30 37.22 13.05
CA GLN A 64 13.50 37.55 11.87
C GLN A 64 14.31 37.39 10.57
N ARG A 65 15.58 37.82 10.55
CA ARG A 65 16.48 37.62 9.41
C ARG A 65 16.75 36.13 9.18
N LYS A 66 17.09 35.39 10.23
CA LYS A 66 17.33 33.95 10.12
C LYS A 66 16.10 33.21 9.59
N ASP A 67 14.92 33.52 10.10
CA ASP A 67 13.65 32.94 9.65
C ASP A 67 13.33 33.28 8.20
N ALA A 68 13.59 34.53 7.78
CA ALA A 68 13.41 34.94 6.40
C ALA A 68 14.35 34.19 5.44
N PHE A 69 15.61 34.00 5.85
CA PHE A 69 16.59 33.20 5.12
C PHE A 69 16.15 31.73 5.04
N ASP A 70 15.88 31.09 6.19
CA ASP A 70 15.51 29.68 6.28
C ASP A 70 14.23 29.39 5.46
N ARG A 71 13.20 30.26 5.57
CA ARG A 71 11.99 30.18 4.73
C ARG A 71 12.30 30.37 3.25
N GLY A 72 13.17 31.31 2.90
CA GLY A 72 13.64 31.51 1.53
C GLY A 72 14.31 30.27 0.95
N VAL A 73 15.18 29.60 1.72
CA VAL A 73 15.84 28.34 1.33
C VAL A 73 14.83 27.22 1.16
N GLU A 74 13.89 27.10 2.09
CA GLU A 74 12.85 26.08 2.04
C GLU A 74 11.96 26.23 0.80
N LEU A 75 11.44 27.44 0.55
CA LEU A 75 10.62 27.72 -0.63
C LEU A 75 11.41 27.49 -1.93
N LEU A 76 12.69 27.88 -1.97
CA LEU A 76 13.54 27.63 -3.11
C LEU A 76 13.79 26.14 -3.37
N ALA A 77 13.85 25.32 -2.33
CA ALA A 77 14.01 23.87 -2.46
C ALA A 77 12.75 23.19 -3.00
N ARG A 78 11.57 23.78 -2.77
CA ARG A 78 10.28 23.31 -3.31
C ARG A 78 10.07 23.71 -4.77
N LEU A 79 10.70 24.81 -5.21
CA LEU A 79 10.63 25.29 -6.59
C LEU A 79 11.44 24.38 -7.53
N GLY A 80 10.78 23.90 -8.58
CA GLY A 80 11.32 22.92 -9.54
C GLY A 80 12.12 23.55 -10.69
N THR A 81 11.64 23.34 -11.92
CA THR A 81 12.33 23.63 -13.20
C THR A 81 12.30 25.10 -13.64
N ARG A 82 11.80 26.02 -12.81
CA ARG A 82 11.67 27.46 -13.12
C ARG A 82 13.00 28.23 -13.34
N TRP A 83 14.12 27.51 -13.38
CA TRP A 83 15.46 28.05 -13.65
C TRP A 83 15.85 27.98 -15.14
N GLU A 84 15.05 27.30 -15.97
CA GLU A 84 15.40 27.00 -17.36
C GLU A 84 15.14 28.19 -18.31
N SER A 85 14.08 28.96 -18.07
CA SER A 85 13.77 30.16 -18.84
C SER A 85 14.54 31.37 -18.33
N ASP A 86 15.13 32.18 -19.23
CA ASP A 86 15.90 33.36 -18.84
C ASP A 86 15.05 34.42 -18.11
N ASP A 87 13.77 34.54 -18.49
CA ASP A 87 12.79 35.42 -17.86
C ASP A 87 12.46 34.98 -16.43
N GLU A 88 12.21 33.69 -16.23
CA GLU A 88 11.94 33.13 -14.91
C GLU A 88 13.18 33.17 -14.03
N TYR A 89 14.35 32.90 -14.61
CA TYR A 89 15.63 33.04 -13.94
C TYR A 89 15.87 34.48 -13.45
N GLN A 90 15.54 35.49 -14.26
CA GLN A 90 15.64 36.89 -13.84
C GLN A 90 14.65 37.22 -12.72
N LYS A 91 13.40 36.74 -12.81
CA LYS A 91 12.40 36.93 -11.74
C LYS A 91 12.84 36.26 -10.44
N MET A 92 13.38 35.04 -10.52
CA MET A 92 13.94 34.30 -9.38
C MET A 92 15.10 35.08 -8.75
N THR A 93 16.03 35.57 -9.58
CA THR A 93 17.16 36.39 -9.11
C THR A 93 16.65 37.62 -8.35
N LYS A 94 15.58 38.29 -8.83
CA LYS A 94 14.95 39.43 -8.15
C LYS A 94 14.41 39.06 -6.77
N ALA A 95 13.70 37.93 -6.67
CA ALA A 95 13.15 37.46 -5.39
C ALA A 95 14.27 37.13 -4.39
N LEU A 96 15.34 36.46 -4.83
CA LEU A 96 16.47 36.12 -3.97
C LEU A 96 17.29 37.35 -3.55
N CYS A 97 17.49 38.32 -4.45
CA CYS A 97 18.10 39.61 -4.10
C CYS A 97 17.26 40.38 -3.08
N ALA A 98 15.93 40.31 -3.16
CA ALA A 98 15.04 40.96 -2.19
C ALA A 98 15.15 40.34 -0.79
N ILE A 99 15.33 39.01 -0.71
CA ILE A 99 15.62 38.32 0.55
C ILE A 99 17.00 38.74 1.06
N ASP A 100 18.04 38.74 0.22
CA ASP A 100 19.40 39.13 0.67
C ASP A 100 19.45 40.57 1.21
N GLU A 101 18.75 41.49 0.55
CA GLU A 101 18.61 42.89 0.99
C GLU A 101 17.81 43.00 2.30
N SER A 102 16.77 42.18 2.51
CA SER A 102 16.03 42.18 3.79
C SER A 102 16.85 41.65 4.96
N LEU A 103 17.86 40.83 4.67
CA LEU A 103 18.87 40.38 5.65
C LEU A 103 19.90 41.46 5.96
N GLY A 104 19.89 42.60 5.25
CA GLY A 104 20.89 43.66 5.37
C GLY A 104 22.28 43.20 4.98
N VAL A 105 22.38 42.25 4.04
CA VAL A 105 23.66 41.77 3.50
C VAL A 105 24.10 42.74 2.40
N ASP A 106 25.30 43.32 2.52
CA ASP A 106 25.87 44.11 1.43
C ASP A 106 26.17 43.20 0.24
N ALA A 107 25.52 43.46 -0.90
CA ALA A 107 25.68 42.68 -2.12
C ALA A 107 27.13 42.66 -2.62
N GLU A 108 27.89 43.75 -2.45
CA GLU A 108 29.30 43.77 -2.83
C GLU A 108 30.14 42.85 -1.94
N GLU A 109 29.91 42.90 -0.63
CA GLU A 109 30.60 42.05 0.33
C GLU A 109 30.25 40.58 0.08
N ALA A 110 28.96 40.27 -0.07
CA ALA A 110 28.47 38.93 -0.37
C ALA A 110 29.13 38.31 -1.61
N VAL A 111 29.31 39.10 -2.66
CA VAL A 111 29.98 38.65 -3.90
C VAL A 111 31.48 38.42 -3.69
N LYS A 112 32.14 39.28 -2.89
CA LYS A 112 33.58 39.22 -2.59
C LYS A 112 33.94 38.06 -1.66
N THR A 113 33.13 37.75 -0.64
CA THR A 113 33.45 36.79 0.42
C THR A 113 33.13 35.33 0.10
N THR A 114 32.76 34.99 -1.13
CA THR A 114 32.37 33.62 -1.52
C THR A 114 33.53 32.61 -1.53
N ALA A 115 34.02 32.23 -0.36
CA ALA A 115 34.87 31.06 -0.18
C ALA A 115 34.02 29.77 -0.37
N SER A 116 34.47 28.88 -1.26
CA SER A 116 33.68 27.81 -1.87
C SER A 116 33.43 26.57 -0.99
N SER A 117 33.78 26.59 0.30
CA SER A 117 33.64 25.42 1.18
C SER A 117 32.92 25.75 2.49
N GLY A 118 31.59 25.58 2.51
CA GLY A 118 30.80 25.70 3.73
C GLY A 118 29.28 25.79 3.50
N PRO A 119 28.49 25.77 4.59
CA PRO A 119 27.07 26.14 4.55
C PRO A 119 26.90 27.52 3.91
N ALA A 120 25.81 27.73 3.17
CA ALA A 120 25.53 29.04 2.58
C ALA A 120 25.37 30.07 3.70
N ARG A 121 26.04 31.21 3.54
CA ARG A 121 25.93 32.33 4.50
C ARG A 121 24.95 33.41 4.02
N ASN A 122 24.66 33.45 2.72
CA ASN A 122 23.80 34.43 2.08
C ASN A 122 23.02 33.79 0.92
N MET A 123 22.02 34.51 0.39
CA MET A 123 21.21 34.01 -0.72
C MET A 123 22.01 33.94 -2.02
N PHE A 124 23.03 34.79 -2.19
CA PHE A 124 23.93 34.74 -3.34
C PHE A 124 24.69 33.41 -3.47
N ASP A 125 25.14 32.82 -2.36
CA ASP A 125 25.83 31.52 -2.36
C ASP A 125 24.92 30.38 -2.81
N ILE A 126 23.63 30.45 -2.45
CA ILE A 126 22.62 29.47 -2.83
C ILE A 126 22.30 29.65 -4.33
N PHE A 127 22.03 30.89 -4.73
CA PHE A 127 21.83 31.27 -6.12
C PHE A 127 22.99 30.80 -7.01
N LYS A 128 24.22 31.17 -6.67
CA LYS A 128 25.44 30.77 -7.38
C LYS A 128 25.54 29.25 -7.52
N ARG A 129 25.32 28.50 -6.44
CA ARG A 129 25.35 27.02 -6.47
C ARG A 129 24.28 26.43 -7.36
N LYS A 130 23.04 26.93 -7.30
CA LYS A 130 21.96 26.45 -8.16
C LYS A 130 22.17 26.82 -9.62
N SER A 131 22.58 28.06 -9.91
CA SER A 131 22.90 28.48 -11.26
C SER A 131 24.02 27.65 -11.88
N MET A 132 25.07 27.30 -11.12
CA MET A 132 26.13 26.41 -11.61
C MET A 132 25.62 25.01 -11.97
N GLY A 133 24.55 24.52 -11.33
CA GLY A 133 24.01 23.18 -11.57
C GLY A 133 23.01 23.10 -12.72
N VAL A 134 22.19 24.14 -12.91
CA VAL A 134 20.99 24.07 -13.75
C VAL A 134 21.06 25.03 -14.95
N VAL A 135 21.68 26.20 -14.79
CA VAL A 135 21.52 27.31 -15.74
C VAL A 135 22.60 27.28 -16.82
N ALA A 136 22.15 27.44 -18.07
CA ALA A 136 23.02 27.71 -19.20
C ALA A 136 22.82 29.16 -19.65
N LEU A 137 23.83 30.00 -19.43
CA LEU A 137 23.74 31.41 -19.80
C LEU A 137 23.83 31.54 -21.31
N THR A 138 22.85 32.19 -21.91
CA THR A 138 22.84 32.49 -23.34
C THR A 138 23.43 33.87 -23.60
N PHE A 139 24.00 34.05 -24.79
CA PHE A 139 24.46 35.36 -25.28
C PHE A 139 25.41 36.10 -24.31
N VAL A 140 26.47 35.43 -23.87
CA VAL A 140 27.41 35.97 -22.87
C VAL A 140 28.47 36.82 -23.55
N THR A 141 28.48 38.13 -23.23
CA THR A 141 29.51 39.06 -23.71
C THR A 141 30.88 38.79 -23.08
N ILE A 142 31.91 38.65 -23.92
CA ILE A 142 33.28 38.35 -23.51
C ILE A 142 34.17 39.58 -23.69
N THR A 143 35.09 39.82 -22.76
CA THR A 143 36.12 40.87 -22.92
C THR A 143 37.25 40.41 -23.84
N ALA A 144 37.95 41.33 -24.51
CA ALA A 144 39.08 40.99 -25.39
C ALA A 144 40.17 40.16 -24.69
N LYS A 145 40.41 40.40 -23.39
CA LYS A 145 41.34 39.61 -22.57
C LYS A 145 40.85 38.19 -22.28
N GLU A 146 39.54 38.00 -22.11
CA GLU A 146 38.96 36.66 -21.95
C GLU A 146 38.98 35.92 -23.28
N ALA A 147 38.67 36.62 -24.38
CA ALA A 147 38.77 36.08 -25.73
C ALA A 147 40.21 35.62 -26.03
N SER A 148 41.25 36.40 -25.71
CA SER A 148 42.64 35.99 -25.97
C SER A 148 43.05 34.71 -25.22
N ASN A 149 42.39 34.38 -24.11
CA ASN A 149 42.65 33.17 -23.31
C ASN A 149 41.85 31.94 -23.77
N LEU A 150 40.89 32.11 -24.69
CA LEU A 150 40.14 31.01 -25.29
C LEU A 150 40.86 30.47 -26.53
N SER A 151 40.77 29.16 -26.75
CA SER A 151 41.21 28.52 -28.00
C SER A 151 40.45 29.04 -29.22
N GLU A 152 41.06 28.92 -30.41
CA GLU A 152 40.44 29.30 -31.68
C GLU A 152 39.14 28.55 -31.94
N THR A 153 39.06 27.29 -31.52
CA THR A 153 37.84 26.47 -31.63
C THR A 153 36.68 27.06 -30.84
N VAL A 154 36.91 27.59 -29.63
CA VAL A 154 35.83 28.24 -28.86
C VAL A 154 35.49 29.61 -29.46
N LYS A 155 36.49 30.34 -29.97
CA LYS A 155 36.29 31.63 -30.64
C LYS A 155 35.45 31.51 -31.90
N SER A 156 35.60 30.43 -32.68
CA SER A 156 34.81 30.24 -33.91
C SER A 156 33.31 30.06 -33.66
N TYR A 157 32.91 29.74 -32.43
CA TYR A 157 31.49 29.70 -32.03
C TYR A 157 30.97 31.05 -31.51
N ALA A 158 31.83 32.05 -31.28
CA ALA A 158 31.41 33.35 -30.81
C ALA A 158 30.88 34.22 -31.96
N SER A 159 29.73 34.88 -31.75
CA SER A 159 29.19 35.85 -32.68
C SER A 159 29.70 37.25 -32.36
N GLU A 160 30.05 38.02 -33.38
CA GLU A 160 30.38 39.45 -33.22
C GLU A 160 29.09 40.28 -33.10
N LYS A 161 29.03 41.15 -32.10
CA LYS A 161 27.91 42.05 -31.86
C LYS A 161 28.42 43.45 -31.62
N GLU A 162 27.95 44.42 -32.39
CA GLU A 162 28.23 45.83 -32.16
C GLU A 162 27.46 46.31 -30.94
N VAL A 163 28.18 46.74 -29.89
CA VAL A 163 27.59 47.36 -28.71
C VAL A 163 27.95 48.83 -28.71
N THR A 164 26.93 49.69 -28.73
CA THR A 164 27.11 51.14 -28.57
C THR A 164 27.36 51.46 -27.09
N LEU A 165 28.54 51.98 -26.79
CA LEU A 165 28.90 52.42 -25.44
C LEU A 165 28.12 53.69 -25.06
N ARG A 166 28.09 54.02 -23.76
CA ARG A 166 27.50 55.29 -23.28
C ARG A 166 28.16 56.54 -23.89
N SER A 167 29.38 56.43 -24.40
CA SER A 167 30.09 57.49 -25.14
C SER A 167 29.59 57.68 -26.58
N GLY A 168 28.67 56.84 -27.07
CA GLY A 168 28.25 56.80 -28.47
C GLY A 168 29.19 55.99 -29.38
N GLU A 169 30.34 55.55 -28.87
CA GLU A 169 31.31 54.75 -29.62
C GLU A 169 30.78 53.32 -29.83
N LYS A 170 30.74 52.87 -31.08
CA LYS A 170 30.40 51.48 -31.43
C LYS A 170 31.62 50.60 -31.20
N LYS A 171 31.51 49.61 -30.32
CA LYS A 171 32.55 48.64 -30.06
C LYS A 171 32.06 47.24 -30.41
N THR A 172 32.77 46.54 -31.28
CA THR A 172 32.50 45.13 -31.57
C THR A 172 32.91 44.28 -30.37
N VAL A 173 31.95 43.55 -29.80
CA VAL A 173 32.15 42.64 -28.67
C VAL A 173 31.83 41.22 -29.12
N LEU A 174 32.64 40.25 -28.72
CA LEU A 174 32.37 38.84 -28.97
C LEU A 174 31.36 38.31 -27.94
N GLU A 175 30.35 37.60 -28.42
CA GLU A 175 29.27 37.01 -27.64
C GLU A 175 29.27 35.50 -27.81
N LEU A 176 29.35 34.74 -26.71
CA LEU A 176 29.19 33.29 -26.76
C LEU A 176 27.70 32.93 -26.77
N PRO A 177 27.24 32.06 -27.67
CA PRO A 177 25.83 31.68 -27.76
C PRO A 177 25.35 31.00 -26.48
N GLN A 178 26.19 30.16 -25.86
CA GLN A 178 25.88 29.50 -24.60
C GLN A 178 27.14 29.23 -23.76
N VAL A 179 27.05 29.46 -22.45
CA VAL A 179 28.09 29.14 -21.48
C VAL A 179 27.48 28.36 -20.31
N ARG A 180 28.03 27.18 -20.01
CA ARG A 180 27.66 26.34 -18.87
C ARG A 180 28.83 26.18 -17.91
N TYR A 181 28.53 26.03 -16.62
CA TYR A 181 29.55 25.73 -15.63
C TYR A 181 29.95 24.26 -15.70
N ASN A 182 31.24 24.00 -15.92
CA ASN A 182 31.80 22.65 -15.95
C ASN A 182 32.33 22.30 -14.57
N TYR A 183 31.74 21.30 -13.92
CA TYR A 183 32.26 20.82 -12.63
C TYR A 183 33.58 20.05 -12.82
N PRO A 184 34.55 20.21 -11.90
CA PRO A 184 35.63 19.25 -11.79
C PRO A 184 35.06 17.86 -11.58
N ALA A 185 35.50 16.88 -12.36
CA ALA A 185 35.04 15.52 -12.19
C ALA A 185 35.35 15.05 -10.76
N VAL A 186 34.37 14.41 -10.12
CA VAL A 186 34.55 13.86 -8.78
C VAL A 186 35.27 12.53 -8.94
N PRO A 187 36.41 12.29 -8.25
CA PRO A 187 37.06 10.99 -8.33
C PRO A 187 36.11 9.94 -7.75
N PRO A 188 35.83 8.83 -8.45
CA PRO A 188 34.96 7.77 -7.93
C PRO A 188 35.53 7.18 -6.63
N ASN A 189 36.85 7.09 -6.55
CA ASN A 189 37.59 6.61 -5.38
C ASN A 189 38.72 7.58 -5.02
N LYS A 190 39.10 7.65 -3.75
CA LYS A 190 40.17 8.55 -3.25
C LYS A 190 41.52 8.40 -3.97
N SER A 191 41.77 7.28 -4.64
CA SER A 191 42.99 6.97 -5.39
C SER A 191 42.90 7.27 -6.90
N ALA A 192 41.71 7.55 -7.44
CA ALA A 192 41.54 7.78 -8.87
C ALA A 192 42.03 9.18 -9.26
N GLN A 193 42.94 9.27 -10.23
CA GLN A 193 43.33 10.54 -10.82
C GLN A 193 42.20 11.08 -11.69
N VAL A 194 41.69 12.26 -11.34
CA VAL A 194 40.66 12.95 -12.11
C VAL A 194 41.31 13.72 -13.24
N LYS A 195 40.74 13.63 -14.45
CA LYS A 195 41.12 14.52 -15.55
C LYS A 195 40.87 15.98 -15.15
N PRO A 196 41.90 16.85 -15.12
CA PRO A 196 41.72 18.26 -14.78
C PRO A 196 40.89 18.95 -15.87
N LEU A 197 40.16 20.01 -15.50
CA LEU A 197 39.46 20.86 -16.48
C LEU A 197 40.45 21.37 -17.53
N THR A 198 39.99 21.42 -18.78
CA THR A 198 40.76 22.05 -19.87
C THR A 198 40.94 23.54 -19.60
N LYS A 199 41.94 24.16 -20.23
CA LYS A 199 42.16 25.61 -20.09
C LYS A 199 40.91 26.40 -20.50
N ASP A 200 40.27 26.02 -21.60
CA ASP A 200 39.03 26.63 -22.08
C ASP A 200 37.88 26.48 -21.07
N GLN A 201 37.69 25.29 -20.48
CA GLN A 201 36.66 25.08 -19.46
C GLN A 201 36.90 25.95 -18.22
N LYS A 202 38.15 26.15 -17.81
CA LYS A 202 38.49 27.07 -16.70
C LYS A 202 38.15 28.51 -17.04
N VAL A 203 38.44 28.95 -18.26
CA VAL A 203 38.12 30.31 -18.73
C VAL A 203 36.61 30.48 -18.86
N GLN A 204 35.88 29.52 -19.42
CA GLN A 204 34.41 29.51 -19.50
C GLN A 204 33.78 29.56 -18.10
N ASN A 205 34.28 28.79 -17.13
CA ASN A 205 33.81 28.85 -15.74
C ASN A 205 34.07 30.22 -15.10
N ALA A 206 35.21 30.85 -15.38
CA ALA A 206 35.52 32.19 -14.90
C ALA A 206 34.59 33.24 -15.50
N ILE A 207 34.33 33.16 -16.82
CA ILE A 207 33.36 34.01 -17.54
C ILE A 207 31.97 33.81 -16.93
N PHE A 208 31.52 32.56 -16.76
CA PHE A 208 30.22 32.22 -16.19
C PHE A 208 30.02 32.85 -14.80
N LEU A 209 30.98 32.65 -13.88
CA LEU A 209 30.91 33.21 -12.53
C LEU A 209 30.94 34.74 -12.52
N LYS A 210 31.72 35.37 -13.41
CA LYS A 210 31.76 36.83 -13.57
C LYS A 210 30.41 37.37 -14.06
N THR A 211 29.79 36.69 -15.03
CA THR A 211 28.49 37.08 -15.58
C THR A 211 27.38 36.94 -14.53
N ILE A 212 27.37 35.85 -13.75
CA ILE A 212 26.43 35.67 -12.63
C ILE A 212 26.57 36.80 -11.60
N ARG A 213 27.81 37.13 -11.20
CA ARG A 213 28.06 38.24 -10.27
C ARG A 213 27.53 39.57 -10.81
N ARG A 214 27.81 39.87 -12.09
CA ARG A 214 27.32 41.09 -12.73
C ARG A 214 25.78 41.13 -12.74
N ARG A 215 25.14 40.02 -13.12
CA ARG A 215 23.67 39.92 -13.16
C ARG A 215 23.07 40.06 -11.77
N TRP A 216 23.67 39.47 -10.74
CA TRP A 216 23.24 39.65 -9.35
C TRP A 216 23.31 41.11 -8.92
N MET A 217 24.43 41.79 -9.14
CA MET A 217 24.59 43.21 -8.77
C MET A 217 23.61 44.12 -9.51
N GLN A 218 23.41 43.91 -10.81
CA GLN A 218 22.43 44.65 -11.59
C GLN A 218 21.01 44.42 -11.05
N THR A 219 20.66 43.16 -10.80
CA THR A 219 19.34 42.79 -10.28
C THR A 219 19.11 43.33 -8.88
N HIS A 220 20.13 43.33 -8.03
CA HIS A 220 20.07 43.90 -6.69
C HIS A 220 19.77 45.40 -6.74
N GLN A 221 20.44 46.17 -7.61
CA GLN A 221 20.13 47.59 -7.80
C GLN A 221 18.69 47.81 -8.29
N GLU A 222 18.21 46.98 -9.23
CA GLU A 222 16.82 47.01 -9.68
C GLU A 222 15.83 46.73 -8.55
N VAL A 223 16.15 45.77 -7.67
CA VAL A 223 15.33 45.40 -6.52
C VAL A 223 15.29 46.52 -5.48
N VAL A 224 16.42 47.14 -5.16
CA VAL A 224 16.46 48.28 -4.23
C VAL A 224 15.61 49.43 -4.75
N ALA A 225 15.72 49.76 -6.04
CA ALA A 225 14.90 50.80 -6.67
C ALA A 225 13.40 50.43 -6.69
N ALA A 226 13.07 49.16 -6.95
CA ALA A 226 11.69 48.68 -6.97
C ALA A 226 11.07 48.63 -5.56
N ALA A 227 11.84 48.21 -4.55
CA ALA A 227 11.43 48.19 -3.15
C ALA A 227 11.13 49.61 -2.65
N GLY A 228 11.96 50.60 -3.01
CA GLY A 228 11.69 52.01 -2.69
C GLY A 228 10.41 52.55 -3.33
N LYS A 229 10.09 52.15 -4.57
CA LYS A 229 8.81 52.51 -5.20
C LYS A 229 7.63 51.83 -4.51
N LEU A 230 7.79 50.57 -4.11
CA LEU A 230 6.73 49.79 -3.48
C LEU A 230 6.48 50.24 -2.03
N SER A 231 7.51 50.66 -1.29
CA SER A 231 7.35 51.22 0.06
C SER A 231 6.56 52.53 0.05
N VAL A 232 6.74 53.38 -0.97
CA VAL A 232 5.92 54.59 -1.15
C VAL A 232 4.46 54.24 -1.40
N ARG A 233 4.18 53.23 -2.23
CA ARG A 233 2.80 52.75 -2.45
C ARG A 233 2.15 52.18 -1.20
N LEU A 234 2.90 51.39 -0.41
CA LEU A 234 2.41 50.85 0.86
C LEU A 234 2.10 51.97 1.87
N LEU A 235 2.88 53.06 1.86
CA LEU A 235 2.57 54.24 2.66
C LEU A 235 1.28 54.91 2.19
N GLU A 236 1.10 55.10 0.88
CA GLU A 236 -0.13 55.66 0.31
C GLU A 236 -1.36 54.80 0.64
N GLU A 237 -1.25 53.48 0.57
CA GLU A 237 -2.30 52.52 0.96
C GLU A 237 -2.64 52.65 2.45
N TYR A 238 -1.62 52.72 3.32
CA TYR A 238 -1.81 52.90 4.76
C TYR A 238 -2.52 54.22 5.09
N LEU A 239 -2.14 55.31 4.43
CA LEU A 239 -2.78 56.62 4.63
C LEU A 239 -4.25 56.60 4.17
N LYS A 240 -4.54 55.97 3.02
CA LYS A 240 -5.92 55.80 2.54
C LYS A 240 -6.77 54.94 3.47
N GLN A 241 -6.19 53.86 4.00
CA GLN A 241 -6.89 53.01 4.96
C GLN A 241 -7.25 53.80 6.21
N ARG A 242 -6.31 54.60 6.73
CA ARG A 242 -6.57 55.49 7.86
C ARG A 242 -7.64 56.56 7.57
N GLU A 243 -7.67 57.12 6.36
CA GLU A 243 -8.72 58.05 5.95
C GLU A 243 -10.10 57.38 5.94
N ASN A 244 -10.18 56.13 5.48
CA ASN A 244 -11.41 55.33 5.51
C ASN A 244 -11.83 55.00 6.96
N ASP A 245 -10.90 54.53 7.79
CA ASP A 245 -11.17 54.19 9.19
C ASP A 245 -11.64 55.41 9.98
N ALA A 246 -11.05 56.59 9.71
CA ALA A 246 -11.47 57.85 10.31
C ALA A 246 -12.85 58.33 9.82
N ALA A 247 -13.26 57.97 8.60
CA ALA A 247 -14.60 58.25 8.09
C ALA A 247 -15.66 57.32 8.69
N GLU A 248 -15.29 56.09 9.07
CA GLU A 248 -16.19 55.09 9.68
C GLU A 248 -16.33 55.24 11.20
N ALA A 249 -15.32 55.77 11.89
CA ALA A 249 -15.35 56.03 13.33
C ALA A 249 -16.36 57.15 13.69
N LYS A 250 -17.57 56.76 14.11
CA LYS A 250 -18.64 57.69 14.56
C LYS A 250 -18.44 58.28 15.95
N ASP A 251 -17.51 57.74 16.74
CA ASP A 251 -17.24 58.16 18.11
C ASP A 251 -15.78 58.65 18.19
N GLY A 252 -15.58 59.92 18.50
CA GLY A 252 -14.35 60.70 18.24
C GLY A 252 -13.10 60.33 19.04
N THR A 253 -12.96 59.08 19.48
CA THR A 253 -11.79 58.54 20.18
C THR A 253 -10.93 57.71 19.23
N VAL A 254 -10.15 58.39 18.38
CA VAL A 254 -9.10 57.74 17.59
C VAL A 254 -7.79 57.84 18.36
N GLU A 255 -7.31 56.71 18.89
CA GLU A 255 -5.99 56.66 19.52
C GLU A 255 -4.88 57.01 18.49
N PRO A 256 -3.80 57.69 18.92
CA PRO A 256 -2.69 58.02 18.04
C PRO A 256 -1.90 56.75 17.69
N VAL A 257 -2.27 56.09 16.60
CA VAL A 257 -1.50 54.97 16.04
C VAL A 257 -0.20 55.50 15.42
N GLU A 258 0.94 54.98 15.87
CA GLU A 258 2.26 55.35 15.37
C GLU A 258 2.39 55.09 13.85
N HIS A 259 2.98 56.04 13.13
CA HIS A 259 3.22 55.89 11.70
C HIS A 259 4.31 54.81 11.47
N PRO A 260 4.09 53.85 10.55
CA PRO A 260 5.10 52.83 10.26
C PRO A 260 6.39 53.50 9.75
N SER A 261 7.52 53.08 10.30
CA SER A 261 8.82 53.62 9.92
C SER A 261 9.11 53.35 8.43
N ALA A 262 9.89 54.24 7.80
CA ALA A 262 10.36 54.03 6.43
C ALA A 262 11.14 52.70 6.29
N GLU A 263 11.83 52.29 7.35
CA GLU A 263 12.54 51.00 7.40
C GLU A 263 11.56 49.82 7.42
N ASP A 264 10.46 49.91 8.17
CA ASP A 264 9.42 48.88 8.24
C ASP A 264 8.71 48.71 6.89
N LEU A 265 8.41 49.83 6.23
CA LEU A 265 7.79 49.82 4.90
C LEU A 265 8.74 49.23 3.85
N LYS A 266 10.04 49.53 3.91
CA LYS A 266 11.05 48.90 3.05
C LYS A 266 11.14 47.40 3.34
N ALA A 267 11.15 46.98 4.60
CA ALA A 267 11.18 45.57 5.00
C ALA A 267 9.95 44.81 4.49
N ARG A 268 8.74 45.38 4.64
CA ARG A 268 7.49 44.84 4.08
C ARG A 268 7.55 44.73 2.56
N ALA A 269 8.07 45.75 1.87
CA ALA A 269 8.21 45.73 0.43
C ALA A 269 9.14 44.60 -0.06
N LEU A 270 10.29 44.43 0.60
CA LEU A 270 11.24 43.35 0.29
C LEU A 270 10.64 41.97 0.60
N HIS A 271 9.88 41.83 1.70
CA HIS A 271 9.18 40.59 2.02
C HIS A 271 8.16 40.20 0.94
N ILE A 272 7.41 41.16 0.40
CA ILE A 272 6.46 40.94 -0.69
C ILE A 272 7.19 40.52 -1.98
N MET A 273 8.30 41.18 -2.31
CA MET A 273 9.08 40.89 -3.51
C MET A 273 9.87 39.57 -3.44
N GLY A 274 10.28 39.16 -2.23
CA GLY A 274 11.04 37.95 -1.96
C GLY A 274 10.17 36.78 -1.55
N ILE A 275 9.95 36.62 -0.24
CA ILE A 275 9.31 35.43 0.35
C ILE A 275 7.90 35.21 -0.17
N ARG A 276 7.05 36.25 -0.16
CA ARG A 276 5.65 36.11 -0.61
C ARG A 276 5.58 35.72 -2.09
N LYS A 277 6.51 36.23 -2.90
CA LYS A 277 6.59 35.88 -4.32
C LYS A 277 7.02 34.43 -4.53
N LEU A 278 7.99 33.94 -3.75
CA LEU A 278 8.38 32.53 -3.78
C LEU A 278 7.26 31.60 -3.30
N SER A 279 6.54 31.97 -2.24
CA SER A 279 5.37 31.19 -1.75
C SER A 279 4.32 31.03 -2.83
N LYS A 280 3.95 32.14 -3.48
CA LYS A 280 2.98 32.13 -4.58
C LYS A 280 3.41 31.22 -5.73
N TRP A 281 4.70 31.20 -6.08
CA TRP A 281 5.18 30.29 -7.13
C TRP A 281 5.17 28.82 -6.71
N VAL A 282 5.39 28.52 -5.42
CA VAL A 282 5.26 27.16 -4.90
C VAL A 282 3.80 26.70 -4.95
N GLU A 283 2.86 27.57 -4.59
CA GLU A 283 1.42 27.33 -4.71
C GLU A 283 1.04 27.06 -6.18
N GLU A 284 1.40 27.95 -7.11
CA GLU A 284 1.16 27.78 -8.56
C GLU A 284 1.79 26.48 -9.12
N ASP A 285 2.97 26.07 -8.62
CA ASP A 285 3.63 24.82 -9.04
C ASP A 285 2.95 23.57 -8.47
N ASN A 286 2.37 23.66 -7.28
CA ASN A 286 1.62 22.56 -6.69
C ASN A 286 0.26 22.40 -7.38
N GLU A 287 -0.45 23.50 -7.63
CA GLU A 287 -1.71 23.51 -8.40
C GLU A 287 -1.51 22.89 -9.78
N ARG A 288 -0.47 23.31 -10.52
CA ARG A 288 -0.16 22.72 -11.84
C ARG A 288 0.12 21.21 -11.77
N LYS A 289 0.83 20.74 -10.73
CA LYS A 289 1.08 19.30 -10.55
C LYS A 289 -0.20 18.53 -10.23
N GLU A 290 -1.09 19.10 -9.42
CA GLU A 290 -2.38 18.49 -9.10
C GLU A 290 -3.27 18.39 -10.34
N GLU A 291 -3.27 19.42 -11.20
CA GLU A 291 -3.95 19.40 -12.49
C GLU A 291 -3.38 18.34 -13.44
N GLU A 292 -2.05 18.29 -13.61
CA GLU A 292 -1.37 17.26 -14.43
C GLU A 292 -1.64 15.84 -13.90
N GLU A 293 -1.66 15.65 -12.58
CA GLU A 293 -2.02 14.37 -11.97
C GLU A 293 -3.48 13.99 -12.21
N LYS A 294 -4.38 14.96 -12.13
CA LYS A 294 -5.81 14.75 -12.40
C LYS A 294 -6.02 14.37 -13.86
N GLU A 295 -5.42 15.09 -14.80
CA GLU A 295 -5.44 14.76 -16.23
C GLU A 295 -4.80 13.39 -16.51
N SER A 296 -3.70 13.04 -15.85
CA SER A 296 -3.09 11.71 -15.98
C SER A 296 -4.01 10.60 -15.43
N LYS A 297 -4.72 10.85 -14.31
CA LYS A 297 -5.68 9.89 -13.75
C LYS A 297 -6.89 9.74 -14.67
N ASP A 298 -7.38 10.83 -15.25
CA ASP A 298 -8.52 10.82 -16.17
C ASP A 298 -8.17 10.13 -17.49
N THR A 299 -6.99 10.41 -18.06
CA THR A 299 -6.51 9.69 -19.27
C THR A 299 -6.30 8.21 -19.00
N LYS A 300 -5.68 7.81 -17.88
CA LYS A 300 -5.55 6.39 -17.49
C LYS A 300 -6.90 5.73 -17.26
N ARG A 301 -7.88 6.45 -16.69
CA ARG A 301 -9.23 5.94 -16.49
C ARG A 301 -9.95 5.73 -17.83
N GLU A 302 -9.77 6.65 -18.76
CA GLU A 302 -10.32 6.56 -20.12
C GLU A 302 -9.67 5.40 -20.89
N GLU A 303 -8.35 5.28 -20.84
CA GLU A 303 -7.62 4.15 -21.43
C GLU A 303 -8.04 2.81 -20.83
N ALA A 304 -8.18 2.74 -19.50
CA ALA A 304 -8.66 1.54 -18.82
C ALA A 304 -10.10 1.19 -19.22
N ARG A 305 -10.97 2.20 -19.39
CA ARG A 305 -12.34 2.00 -19.88
C ARG A 305 -12.34 1.47 -21.30
N MET A 306 -11.58 2.09 -22.20
CA MET A 306 -11.45 1.64 -23.59
C MET A 306 -10.87 0.23 -23.68
N ALA A 307 -9.86 -0.09 -22.88
CA ALA A 307 -9.26 -1.43 -22.80
C ALA A 307 -10.26 -2.45 -22.25
N HIS A 308 -11.01 -2.12 -21.20
CA HIS A 308 -12.05 -2.97 -20.65
C HIS A 308 -13.17 -3.22 -21.67
N ASP A 309 -13.64 -2.18 -22.38
CA ASP A 309 -14.70 -2.32 -23.37
C ASP A 309 -14.24 -3.10 -24.61
N ALA A 310 -12.98 -2.94 -25.02
CA ALA A 310 -12.36 -3.77 -26.05
C ALA A 310 -12.25 -5.24 -25.59
N PHE A 311 -11.85 -5.46 -24.34
CA PHE A 311 -11.77 -6.79 -23.75
C PHE A 311 -13.14 -7.46 -23.61
N VAL A 312 -14.17 -6.74 -23.15
CA VAL A 312 -15.54 -7.24 -23.04
C VAL A 312 -16.09 -7.57 -24.43
N ARG A 313 -15.87 -6.72 -25.44
CA ARG A 313 -16.25 -7.04 -26.83
C ARG A 313 -15.50 -8.26 -27.35
N GLY A 314 -14.19 -8.35 -27.11
CA GLY A 314 -13.38 -9.51 -27.49
C GLY A 314 -13.85 -10.81 -26.84
N LYS A 315 -14.19 -10.76 -25.55
CA LYS A 315 -14.76 -11.91 -24.83
C LYS A 315 -16.12 -12.31 -25.36
N LYS A 316 -17.04 -11.35 -25.51
CA LYS A 316 -18.39 -11.60 -26.06
C LYS A 316 -18.35 -12.24 -27.44
N ASN A 317 -17.42 -11.83 -28.30
CA ASN A 317 -17.26 -12.42 -29.64
C ASN A 317 -16.76 -13.88 -29.61
N LEU A 318 -16.15 -14.33 -28.51
CA LEU A 318 -15.66 -15.69 -28.31
C LEU A 318 -16.63 -16.54 -27.48
N GLU A 319 -17.77 -16.00 -27.06
CA GLU A 319 -18.77 -16.74 -26.27
C GLU A 319 -19.42 -17.84 -27.10
N ILE A 320 -19.43 -19.03 -26.51
CA ILE A 320 -20.11 -20.22 -26.98
C ILE A 320 -21.07 -20.64 -25.87
N TRP A 321 -22.36 -20.55 -26.19
CA TRP A 321 -23.42 -21.09 -25.36
C TRP A 321 -23.42 -22.61 -25.52
N MET A 322 -23.14 -23.27 -24.41
CA MET A 322 -23.17 -24.71 -24.30
C MET A 322 -24.61 -25.18 -24.17
N PRO A 323 -24.92 -26.41 -24.61
CA PRO A 323 -26.20 -27.03 -24.32
C PRO A 323 -26.36 -27.10 -22.79
N ASP A 324 -27.53 -26.75 -22.26
CA ASP A 324 -27.84 -27.03 -20.85
C ASP A 324 -27.60 -28.52 -20.58
N GLU A 325 -27.17 -28.89 -19.37
CA GLU A 325 -26.73 -30.27 -19.03
C GLU A 325 -27.74 -31.36 -19.45
N GLU A 326 -29.02 -31.00 -19.52
CA GLU A 326 -30.13 -31.84 -19.97
C GLU A 326 -30.05 -32.22 -21.47
N ALA A 327 -29.56 -31.33 -22.35
CA ALA A 327 -29.32 -31.59 -23.77
C ALA A 327 -28.00 -32.36 -24.02
N SER A 328 -26.98 -32.18 -23.17
CA SER A 328 -25.69 -32.87 -23.27
C SER A 328 -25.79 -34.38 -22.96
N SER A 329 -26.76 -34.79 -22.13
CA SER A 329 -27.03 -36.20 -21.77
C SER A 329 -27.57 -37.08 -22.90
N LYS A 330 -27.94 -36.49 -24.04
CA LYS A 330 -28.54 -37.18 -25.20
C LYS A 330 -27.52 -37.64 -26.24
N ALA A 331 -26.27 -37.19 -26.14
CA ALA A 331 -25.23 -37.63 -27.06
C ALA A 331 -24.90 -39.12 -26.80
N PRO A 332 -24.79 -39.97 -27.83
CA PRO A 332 -24.54 -41.39 -27.65
C PRO A 332 -23.24 -41.57 -26.87
N HIS A 333 -23.33 -42.10 -25.64
CA HIS A 333 -22.15 -42.51 -24.89
C HIS A 333 -21.37 -43.49 -25.76
N LYS A 334 -20.26 -43.05 -26.35
CA LYS A 334 -19.30 -43.96 -26.98
C LYS A 334 -18.87 -44.92 -25.88
N GLN A 335 -19.30 -46.19 -26.00
CA GLN A 335 -18.96 -47.21 -25.03
C GLN A 335 -17.44 -47.18 -24.82
N PRO A 336 -16.95 -47.20 -23.57
CA PRO A 336 -15.52 -47.29 -23.33
C PRO A 336 -14.99 -48.51 -24.06
N PRO A 337 -13.84 -48.41 -24.76
CA PRO A 337 -13.31 -49.51 -25.54
C PRO A 337 -13.17 -50.73 -24.63
N ARG A 338 -13.87 -51.81 -24.97
CA ARG A 338 -13.84 -53.08 -24.24
C ARG A 338 -12.38 -53.51 -24.10
N PHE A 339 -11.91 -53.70 -22.87
CA PHE A 339 -10.63 -54.35 -22.62
C PHE A 339 -10.75 -55.81 -23.10
N ILE A 340 -10.22 -56.08 -24.29
CA ILE A 340 -10.08 -57.44 -24.81
C ILE A 340 -8.89 -58.06 -24.08
N PHE A 341 -9.15 -58.82 -23.02
CA PHE A 341 -8.17 -59.76 -22.49
C PHE A 341 -8.12 -60.96 -23.43
N ALA A 342 -7.27 -60.89 -24.45
CA ALA A 342 -6.95 -62.07 -25.26
C ALA A 342 -6.16 -63.05 -24.38
N THR A 343 -6.86 -64.03 -23.82
CA THR A 343 -6.27 -65.24 -23.28
C THR A 343 -5.76 -66.10 -24.44
N GLY A 344 -4.45 -66.33 -24.49
CA GLY A 344 -3.86 -67.48 -25.16
C GLY A 344 -2.99 -67.18 -26.38
N GLY A 345 -1.67 -67.21 -26.19
CA GLY A 345 -0.69 -67.24 -27.28
C GLY A 345 0.73 -67.02 -26.78
N ARG A 346 1.42 -68.11 -26.40
CA ARG A 346 2.79 -68.09 -25.90
C ARG A 346 3.75 -67.55 -26.97
N ARG A 347 4.23 -66.30 -26.82
CA ARG A 347 5.58 -65.77 -27.14
C ARG A 347 5.51 -64.24 -27.38
N ASN A 348 5.36 -63.47 -26.28
CA ASN A 348 5.99 -62.17 -26.04
C ASN A 348 5.43 -61.57 -24.73
N PRO A 349 6.26 -61.21 -23.74
CA PRO A 349 5.79 -60.54 -22.54
C PRO A 349 5.52 -59.05 -22.81
N ALA A 350 4.30 -58.62 -22.50
CA ALA A 350 3.90 -57.27 -22.10
C ALA A 350 4.49 -56.07 -22.87
N VAL A 351 3.86 -55.71 -23.99
CA VAL A 351 3.76 -54.31 -24.40
C VAL A 351 2.26 -53.99 -24.52
N PRO A 352 1.71 -53.07 -23.69
CA PRO A 352 0.35 -52.60 -23.88
C PRO A 352 0.24 -51.97 -25.27
N LEU A 353 -0.58 -52.56 -26.13
CA LEU A 353 -1.06 -51.89 -27.34
C LEU A 353 -1.81 -50.64 -26.88
N ARG A 354 -1.13 -49.48 -26.87
CA ARG A 354 -1.80 -48.16 -26.81
C ARG A 354 -2.78 -48.14 -27.98
N SER A 355 -4.07 -48.27 -27.69
CA SER A 355 -5.11 -47.97 -28.67
C SER A 355 -4.85 -46.54 -29.17
N LYS A 356 -4.62 -46.38 -30.48
CA LYS A 356 -4.37 -45.09 -31.14
C LYS A 356 -5.59 -44.14 -31.12
N GLN A 357 -6.49 -44.26 -30.15
CA GLN A 357 -7.78 -43.59 -30.13
C GLN A 357 -8.13 -42.98 -28.77
N VAL A 358 -7.15 -42.47 -28.02
CA VAL A 358 -7.48 -41.38 -27.10
C VAL A 358 -7.63 -40.14 -27.98
N ARG A 359 -8.88 -39.79 -28.34
CA ARG A 359 -9.18 -38.52 -28.99
C ARG A 359 -8.69 -37.42 -28.04
N VAL A 360 -7.57 -36.78 -28.38
CA VAL A 360 -7.14 -35.56 -27.71
C VAL A 360 -8.22 -34.53 -27.98
N ALA A 361 -8.73 -33.89 -26.93
CA ALA A 361 -9.76 -32.86 -27.05
C ALA A 361 -9.28 -31.80 -28.05
N SER A 362 -10.03 -31.62 -29.13
CA SER A 362 -9.61 -30.79 -30.26
C SER A 362 -10.23 -29.39 -30.24
N SER A 363 -11.18 -29.15 -29.33
CA SER A 363 -11.88 -27.88 -29.19
C SER A 363 -12.14 -27.54 -27.71
N THR A 364 -12.48 -26.29 -27.44
CA THR A 364 -12.92 -25.85 -26.11
C THR A 364 -14.20 -26.55 -25.65
N VAL A 365 -15.13 -26.84 -26.57
CA VAL A 365 -16.36 -27.59 -26.27
C VAL A 365 -16.03 -29.00 -25.77
N ASP A 366 -15.05 -29.68 -26.36
CA ASP A 366 -14.61 -31.02 -25.92
C ASP A 366 -14.00 -31.01 -24.52
N ILE A 367 -13.22 -29.96 -24.20
CA ILE A 367 -12.55 -29.81 -22.89
C ILE A 367 -13.57 -29.54 -21.78
N LEU A 368 -14.56 -28.69 -22.06
CA LEU A 368 -15.49 -28.14 -21.06
C LEU A 368 -16.89 -28.77 -21.11
N ARG A 369 -17.09 -29.81 -21.93
CA ARG A 369 -18.36 -30.55 -22.10
C ARG A 369 -19.06 -30.93 -20.79
N ASN A 370 -18.29 -31.26 -19.75
CA ASN A 370 -18.79 -31.77 -18.47
C ASN A 370 -18.59 -30.78 -17.32
N SER A 371 -18.27 -29.52 -17.59
CA SER A 371 -18.00 -28.54 -16.54
C SER A 371 -19.27 -27.88 -15.97
N GLY A 372 -20.45 -28.18 -16.53
CA GLY A 372 -21.73 -27.57 -16.13
C GLY A 372 -21.86 -26.07 -16.46
N LEU A 373 -20.95 -25.53 -17.26
CA LEU A 373 -20.94 -24.12 -17.64
C LEU A 373 -21.87 -23.89 -18.83
N LYS A 374 -22.77 -22.92 -18.69
CA LYS A 374 -23.71 -22.53 -19.77
C LYS A 374 -23.06 -21.72 -20.88
N VAL A 375 -22.05 -20.93 -20.54
CA VAL A 375 -21.31 -20.09 -21.47
C VAL A 375 -19.84 -20.38 -21.29
N VAL A 376 -19.18 -20.67 -22.40
CA VAL A 376 -17.77 -21.01 -22.48
C VAL A 376 -17.13 -20.09 -23.51
N HIS A 377 -15.87 -19.69 -23.30
CA HIS A 377 -15.18 -18.81 -24.24
C HIS A 377 -14.18 -19.64 -25.05
N ALA A 378 -14.24 -19.57 -26.37
CA ALA A 378 -13.24 -20.20 -27.23
C ALA A 378 -11.85 -19.59 -26.99
N TYR A 379 -10.79 -20.39 -27.16
CA TYR A 379 -9.42 -19.91 -26.98
C TYR A 379 -9.03 -18.88 -28.04
N ASN A 380 -9.46 -19.06 -29.29
CA ASN A 380 -9.20 -18.14 -30.40
C ASN A 380 -10.30 -18.24 -31.47
N ALA A 381 -10.69 -17.09 -32.03
CA ALA A 381 -11.44 -17.04 -33.29
C ALA A 381 -10.50 -17.37 -34.46
N GLY A 382 -11.02 -18.02 -35.51
CA GLY A 382 -10.27 -18.25 -36.73
C GLY A 382 -9.76 -16.94 -37.33
N ARG A 383 -8.57 -16.97 -37.94
CA ARG A 383 -8.08 -15.83 -38.72
C ARG A 383 -8.83 -15.82 -40.05
N ASP A 384 -9.31 -14.66 -40.50
CA ASP A 384 -9.99 -14.53 -41.80
C ASP A 384 -9.15 -15.19 -42.92
N GLY A 385 -9.68 -16.29 -43.49
CA GLY A 385 -9.02 -17.06 -44.55
C GLY A 385 -8.00 -18.13 -44.12
N GLY A 386 -7.87 -18.45 -42.82
CA GLY A 386 -7.03 -19.53 -42.29
C GLY A 386 -7.80 -20.81 -41.91
N PRO A 387 -7.11 -21.91 -41.53
CA PRO A 387 -7.76 -23.13 -41.06
C PRO A 387 -8.62 -22.85 -39.82
N ASP A 388 -9.85 -23.41 -39.80
CA ASP A 388 -10.91 -23.12 -38.82
C ASP A 388 -10.37 -22.93 -37.38
N GLY A 389 -10.73 -21.79 -36.78
CA GLY A 389 -10.40 -21.46 -35.40
C GLY A 389 -11.09 -22.38 -34.40
N ASP A 390 -10.70 -22.27 -33.14
CA ASP A 390 -11.31 -23.06 -32.07
C ASP A 390 -12.80 -22.71 -31.88
N LEU A 391 -13.18 -21.45 -32.11
CA LEU A 391 -14.56 -20.98 -32.12
C LEU A 391 -15.41 -21.70 -33.18
N GLU A 392 -14.95 -21.71 -34.43
CA GLU A 392 -15.67 -22.31 -35.56
C GLU A 392 -15.76 -23.84 -35.41
N LYS A 393 -14.67 -24.49 -34.97
CA LYS A 393 -14.65 -25.93 -34.67
C LYS A 393 -15.61 -26.30 -33.56
N SER A 394 -15.63 -25.51 -32.49
CA SER A 394 -16.54 -25.69 -31.37
C SER A 394 -18.00 -25.51 -31.79
N ARG A 395 -18.31 -24.53 -32.65
CA ARG A 395 -19.65 -24.35 -33.24
C ARG A 395 -20.07 -25.54 -34.09
N GLN A 396 -19.22 -26.00 -34.99
CA GLN A 396 -19.49 -27.18 -35.84
C GLN A 396 -19.72 -28.44 -35.00
N GLN A 397 -18.90 -28.68 -33.98
CA GLN A 397 -19.07 -29.82 -33.08
C GLN A 397 -20.39 -29.77 -32.30
N LEU A 398 -20.85 -28.59 -31.86
CA LEU A 398 -22.15 -28.46 -31.21
C LEU A 398 -23.31 -28.86 -32.14
N VAL A 399 -23.22 -28.55 -33.44
CA VAL A 399 -24.23 -28.95 -34.42
C VAL A 399 -24.15 -30.45 -34.71
N ASP A 400 -22.95 -30.95 -35.02
CA ASP A 400 -22.75 -32.29 -35.56
C ASP A 400 -22.77 -33.40 -34.49
N GLU A 401 -22.16 -33.18 -33.32
CA GLU A 401 -22.05 -34.20 -32.27
C GLU A 401 -23.13 -34.05 -31.17
N PHE A 402 -23.57 -32.82 -30.87
CA PHE A 402 -24.54 -32.56 -29.79
C PHE A 402 -25.95 -32.24 -30.28
N GLY A 403 -26.10 -31.91 -31.56
CA GLY A 403 -27.39 -31.52 -32.10
C GLY A 403 -27.97 -30.25 -31.45
N TYR A 404 -27.11 -29.27 -31.11
CA TYR A 404 -27.51 -28.05 -30.41
C TYR A 404 -27.12 -26.80 -31.20
N VAL A 405 -28.09 -25.90 -31.44
CA VAL A 405 -27.89 -24.64 -32.15
C VAL A 405 -28.51 -23.51 -31.32
N HIS A 406 -27.68 -22.60 -30.81
CA HIS A 406 -28.13 -21.41 -30.08
C HIS A 406 -27.91 -20.15 -30.92
N LYS A 407 -28.85 -19.19 -30.87
CA LYS A 407 -28.79 -17.96 -31.67
C LYS A 407 -27.56 -17.11 -31.35
N ASN A 408 -27.21 -17.02 -30.07
CA ASN A 408 -26.07 -16.20 -29.62
C ASN A 408 -24.70 -16.82 -29.96
N ASN A 409 -24.67 -18.04 -30.50
CA ASN A 409 -23.43 -18.66 -30.94
C ASN A 409 -22.99 -18.17 -32.32
N TYR A 410 -23.82 -17.43 -33.05
CA TYR A 410 -23.53 -17.00 -34.42
C TYR A 410 -23.64 -15.47 -34.48
N GLY A 411 -22.65 -14.84 -35.12
CA GLY A 411 -22.64 -13.39 -35.32
C GLY A 411 -23.64 -12.96 -36.39
N ASP A 412 -23.80 -13.80 -37.42
CA ASP A 412 -24.67 -13.55 -38.56
C ASP A 412 -25.91 -14.45 -38.55
N ARG A 413 -27.04 -13.85 -38.95
CA ARG A 413 -28.34 -14.52 -38.95
C ARG A 413 -28.38 -15.68 -39.94
N ASP A 414 -27.73 -15.53 -41.09
CA ASP A 414 -27.75 -16.52 -42.17
C ASP A 414 -26.98 -17.80 -41.77
N GLU A 415 -25.86 -17.64 -41.06
CA GLU A 415 -25.09 -18.77 -40.51
C GLU A 415 -25.91 -19.57 -39.48
N TRP A 416 -26.66 -18.88 -38.62
CA TRP A 416 -27.54 -19.52 -37.65
C TRP A 416 -28.68 -20.29 -38.33
N GLU A 417 -29.32 -19.71 -39.36
CA GLU A 417 -30.40 -20.36 -40.11
C GLU A 417 -29.87 -21.60 -40.87
N GLU A 418 -28.66 -21.53 -41.42
CA GLU A 418 -27.98 -22.68 -42.03
C GLU A 418 -27.66 -23.80 -41.01
N ALA A 419 -27.11 -23.46 -39.86
CA ALA A 419 -26.85 -24.44 -38.79
C ALA A 419 -28.14 -25.11 -38.29
N LYS A 420 -29.22 -24.33 -38.14
CA LYS A 420 -30.54 -24.84 -37.74
C LYS A 420 -31.15 -25.77 -38.80
N ARG A 421 -30.95 -25.47 -40.09
CA ARG A 421 -31.39 -26.31 -41.21
C ARG A 421 -30.62 -27.64 -41.23
N LYS A 422 -29.30 -27.61 -41.00
CA LYS A 422 -28.48 -28.83 -40.87
C LYS A 422 -28.92 -29.70 -39.70
N LEU A 423 -29.21 -29.09 -38.54
CA LEU A 423 -29.70 -29.81 -37.37
C LEU A 423 -31.08 -30.45 -37.59
N LYS A 424 -32.01 -29.74 -38.23
CA LYS A 424 -33.35 -30.28 -38.53
C LYS A 424 -33.30 -31.50 -39.45
N ALA A 425 -32.32 -31.58 -40.34
CA ALA A 425 -32.16 -32.73 -41.24
C ALA A 425 -31.63 -33.98 -40.51
N SER A 426 -31.08 -33.87 -39.29
CA SER A 426 -30.41 -34.99 -38.60
C SER A 426 -31.28 -35.76 -37.61
N TYR A 427 -32.47 -35.27 -37.22
CA TYR A 427 -33.37 -35.94 -36.26
C TYR A 427 -34.62 -36.51 -36.94
N THR A 428 -34.62 -37.81 -37.22
CA THR A 428 -35.82 -38.59 -37.56
C THR A 428 -35.90 -39.81 -36.62
N TYR A 429 -36.93 -39.88 -35.77
CA TYR A 429 -37.20 -41.09 -34.99
C TYR A 429 -37.64 -42.21 -35.93
N ARG A 430 -37.20 -43.45 -35.72
CA ARG A 430 -37.64 -44.56 -36.57
C ARG A 430 -38.95 -45.13 -36.04
N LYS A 431 -39.94 -45.29 -36.92
CA LYS A 431 -41.20 -46.00 -36.62
C LYS A 431 -40.90 -47.35 -35.93
N GLY A 432 -41.47 -47.57 -34.75
CA GLY A 432 -41.25 -48.78 -33.94
C GLY A 432 -40.26 -48.64 -32.77
N GLU A 433 -39.69 -47.45 -32.52
CA GLU A 433 -38.82 -47.22 -31.35
C GLU A 433 -39.65 -47.16 -30.05
N ARG A 434 -39.17 -47.84 -28.98
CA ARG A 434 -39.84 -47.89 -27.68
C ARG A 434 -39.48 -46.67 -26.84
N VAL A 435 -40.50 -45.98 -26.33
CA VAL A 435 -40.38 -44.76 -25.53
C VAL A 435 -41.19 -44.89 -24.24
N CYS A 436 -40.84 -44.15 -23.19
CA CYS A 436 -41.61 -44.09 -21.95
C CYS A 436 -42.50 -42.84 -21.97
N ALA A 437 -43.82 -43.03 -21.92
CA ALA A 437 -44.79 -41.95 -21.82
C ALA A 437 -45.36 -41.90 -20.40
N LYS A 438 -45.57 -40.69 -19.88
CA LYS A 438 -46.35 -40.48 -18.67
C LYS A 438 -47.82 -40.58 -19.08
N VAL A 439 -48.64 -41.30 -18.33
CA VAL A 439 -50.08 -41.40 -18.59
C VAL A 439 -50.81 -41.06 -17.31
N GLU A 440 -51.74 -40.11 -17.36
CA GLU A 440 -52.57 -39.77 -16.21
C GLU A 440 -53.74 -40.73 -16.07
N ASP A 441 -53.85 -41.34 -14.88
CA ASP A 441 -54.89 -42.31 -14.59
C ASP A 441 -56.21 -41.56 -14.32
N PRO A 442 -57.24 -41.68 -15.19
CA PRO A 442 -58.39 -40.77 -15.20
C PRO A 442 -59.24 -40.83 -13.92
N ASP A 443 -59.19 -41.94 -13.19
CA ASP A 443 -59.97 -42.12 -11.96
C ASP A 443 -59.24 -41.60 -10.70
N THR A 444 -57.93 -41.40 -10.75
CA THR A 444 -57.14 -41.01 -9.57
C THR A 444 -56.35 -39.70 -9.73
N GLY A 445 -56.23 -39.19 -10.96
CA GLY A 445 -55.44 -37.99 -11.28
C GLY A 445 -53.94 -38.14 -11.00
N LYS A 446 -53.46 -39.36 -10.71
CA LYS A 446 -52.05 -39.64 -10.45
C LYS A 446 -51.38 -40.12 -11.74
N ALA A 447 -50.38 -39.37 -12.17
CA ALA A 447 -49.60 -39.69 -13.35
C ALA A 447 -48.64 -40.87 -13.12
N ARG A 448 -48.69 -41.89 -13.98
CA ARG A 448 -47.80 -43.07 -13.92
C ARG A 448 -47.05 -43.23 -15.24
N TRP A 449 -45.76 -43.59 -15.16
CA TRP A 449 -44.93 -43.84 -16.35
C TRP A 449 -45.20 -45.22 -16.91
N GLN A 450 -45.50 -45.29 -18.20
CA GLN A 450 -45.74 -46.53 -18.94
C GLN A 450 -44.87 -46.59 -20.20
N HIS A 451 -44.55 -47.80 -20.66
CA HIS A 451 -43.80 -47.99 -21.88
C HIS A 451 -44.76 -48.03 -23.08
N GLY A 452 -44.40 -47.31 -24.14
CA GLY A 452 -45.14 -47.32 -25.40
C GLY A 452 -44.21 -47.38 -26.60
N THR A 453 -44.79 -47.53 -27.78
CA THR A 453 -44.06 -47.63 -29.04
C THR A 453 -44.53 -46.53 -29.97
N VAL A 454 -43.61 -45.89 -30.70
CA VAL A 454 -43.95 -44.81 -31.65
C VAL A 454 -44.58 -45.41 -32.91
N VAL A 455 -45.88 -45.17 -33.13
CA VAL A 455 -46.68 -45.87 -34.17
C VAL A 455 -46.81 -45.05 -35.46
N ALA A 456 -46.85 -43.72 -35.37
CA ALA A 456 -46.92 -42.84 -36.54
C ALA A 456 -45.83 -41.76 -36.49
N MET A 457 -45.28 -41.45 -37.66
CA MET A 457 -44.44 -40.27 -37.89
C MET A 457 -45.34 -39.09 -38.25
N PRO A 458 -44.94 -37.85 -37.90
CA PRO A 458 -45.80 -36.68 -38.06
C PRO A 458 -46.13 -36.39 -39.53
N ASP A 459 -47.31 -35.83 -39.78
CA ASP A 459 -47.52 -34.93 -40.93
C ASP A 459 -46.62 -33.70 -40.74
N GLU A 460 -46.07 -33.17 -41.84
CA GLU A 460 -44.81 -32.39 -41.91
C GLU A 460 -44.68 -31.12 -41.03
N ASP A 461 -45.72 -30.68 -40.30
CA ASP A 461 -45.73 -29.36 -39.65
C ASP A 461 -45.74 -29.33 -38.10
N ASP A 462 -46.15 -30.38 -37.39
CA ASP A 462 -46.42 -30.26 -35.93
C ASP A 462 -45.53 -31.08 -34.98
N ASN A 463 -44.62 -31.92 -35.51
CA ASN A 463 -43.61 -32.65 -34.73
C ASN A 463 -44.14 -33.37 -33.47
N LYS A 464 -45.41 -33.80 -33.52
CA LYS A 464 -46.12 -34.55 -32.50
C LYS A 464 -46.05 -36.02 -32.85
N TYR A 465 -45.52 -36.83 -31.95
CA TYR A 465 -45.39 -38.27 -32.14
C TYR A 465 -46.52 -38.99 -31.43
N GLU A 466 -47.25 -39.84 -32.15
CA GLU A 466 -48.20 -40.75 -31.52
C GLU A 466 -47.46 -41.91 -30.88
N VAL A 467 -47.55 -41.97 -29.55
CA VAL A 467 -46.99 -43.04 -28.74
C VAL A 467 -48.14 -43.91 -28.26
N HIS A 468 -48.13 -45.17 -28.68
CA HIS A 468 -49.12 -46.16 -28.27
C HIS A 468 -48.61 -46.90 -27.04
N VAL A 469 -49.33 -46.81 -25.92
CA VAL A 469 -48.88 -47.30 -24.61
C VAL A 469 -49.40 -48.72 -24.37
N ASP A 470 -48.53 -49.63 -23.94
CA ASP A 470 -48.88 -51.05 -23.78
C ASP A 470 -49.63 -51.29 -22.46
N GLY A 471 -50.91 -51.68 -22.54
CA GLY A 471 -51.62 -52.36 -21.44
C GLY A 471 -52.92 -51.74 -20.90
N ALA A 472 -53.44 -50.65 -21.47
CA ALA A 472 -54.75 -50.11 -21.08
C ALA A 472 -55.71 -50.13 -22.28
N ARG A 473 -56.91 -50.68 -22.08
CA ARG A 473 -58.00 -50.66 -23.06
C ARG A 473 -58.68 -49.27 -23.00
N SER A 474 -57.95 -48.22 -23.37
CA SER A 474 -58.48 -46.87 -23.54
C SER A 474 -57.68 -46.11 -24.61
N ASP A 475 -58.37 -45.64 -25.65
CA ASP A 475 -57.83 -44.86 -26.78
C ASP A 475 -57.44 -43.43 -26.37
N LYS A 476 -56.43 -43.24 -25.51
CA LYS A 476 -55.90 -41.90 -25.16
C LYS A 476 -54.40 -41.78 -25.36
N THR A 477 -54.03 -40.92 -26.31
CA THR A 477 -52.68 -40.44 -26.63
C THR A 477 -52.41 -39.14 -25.88
N GLU A 478 -51.30 -39.04 -25.13
CA GLU A 478 -50.89 -37.83 -24.40
C GLU A 478 -49.52 -37.30 -24.88
N PHE A 479 -49.33 -35.98 -24.84
CA PHE A 479 -48.14 -35.26 -25.32
C PHE A 479 -47.45 -34.53 -24.15
N PHE A 480 -46.14 -34.77 -23.92
CA PHE A 480 -45.39 -34.15 -22.82
C PHE A 480 -44.09 -33.47 -23.28
N SER A 481 -43.68 -32.42 -22.54
CA SER A 481 -42.39 -31.73 -22.70
C SER A 481 -41.37 -32.18 -21.64
N PRO A 482 -40.07 -32.29 -21.94
CA PRO A 482 -39.07 -32.91 -21.06
C PRO A 482 -38.68 -32.17 -19.76
N ASP A 483 -38.92 -30.86 -19.66
CA ASP A 483 -38.25 -29.98 -18.68
C ASP A 483 -38.84 -30.01 -17.26
N GLU A 484 -40.05 -30.56 -17.06
CA GLU A 484 -40.82 -30.34 -15.84
C GLU A 484 -40.44 -31.26 -14.64
N LEU A 485 -39.35 -32.05 -14.73
CA LEU A 485 -39.16 -33.21 -13.85
C LEU A 485 -38.04 -33.17 -12.79
N ARG A 486 -37.16 -32.16 -12.63
CA ARG A 486 -35.91 -32.37 -11.82
C ARG A 486 -35.21 -31.18 -11.08
N LYS A 487 -35.72 -30.57 -10.00
CA LYS A 487 -34.92 -29.57 -9.19
C LYS A 487 -35.05 -29.66 -7.65
N GLY A 488 -33.92 -29.57 -6.91
CA GLY A 488 -33.84 -28.91 -5.58
C GLY A 488 -33.10 -29.61 -4.41
N LYS A 489 -32.02 -29.01 -3.86
CA LYS A 489 -31.80 -28.75 -2.39
C LYS A 489 -30.43 -28.18 -1.92
N ALA A 490 -29.29 -28.32 -2.61
CA ALA A 490 -27.96 -27.93 -2.05
C ALA A 490 -27.48 -26.49 -2.30
N GLY A 491 -28.03 -25.77 -3.30
CA GLY A 491 -27.62 -24.40 -3.62
C GLY A 491 -28.12 -23.33 -2.63
N SER A 492 -29.28 -23.57 -2.02
CA SER A 492 -30.01 -22.57 -1.23
C SER A 492 -29.30 -22.18 0.08
N GLN A 493 -28.52 -23.07 0.69
CA GLN A 493 -27.84 -22.77 1.96
C GLN A 493 -26.61 -21.86 1.77
N ARG A 494 -25.86 -22.04 0.67
CA ARG A 494 -24.68 -21.20 0.35
C ARG A 494 -25.06 -19.80 -0.09
N GLU A 495 -26.17 -19.68 -0.82
CA GLU A 495 -26.71 -18.38 -1.22
C GLU A 495 -27.12 -17.56 0.00
N GLY A 496 -27.78 -18.17 0.99
CA GLY A 496 -28.15 -17.50 2.25
C GLY A 496 -26.96 -16.98 3.07
N GLU A 497 -25.89 -17.76 3.18
CA GLU A 497 -24.67 -17.34 3.89
C GLU A 497 -23.93 -16.19 3.16
N ALA A 498 -23.87 -16.25 1.83
CA ALA A 498 -23.26 -15.20 1.01
C ALA A 498 -24.06 -13.90 1.06
N GLU A 499 -25.39 -13.96 1.02
CA GLU A 499 -26.28 -12.80 1.15
C GLU A 499 -26.16 -12.15 2.52
N SER A 500 -26.10 -12.95 3.60
CA SER A 500 -25.89 -12.45 4.97
C SER A 500 -24.55 -11.72 5.10
N ALA A 501 -23.45 -12.33 4.63
CA ALA A 501 -22.12 -11.72 4.67
C ALA A 501 -22.02 -10.43 3.83
N TYR A 502 -22.70 -10.38 2.69
CA TYR A 502 -22.76 -9.19 1.85
C TYR A 502 -23.57 -8.06 2.51
N SER A 503 -24.70 -8.39 3.14
CA SER A 503 -25.51 -7.42 3.90
C SER A 503 -24.71 -6.83 5.05
N GLU A 504 -23.99 -7.65 5.81
CA GLU A 504 -23.14 -7.19 6.91
C GLU A 504 -22.02 -6.25 6.43
N TRP A 505 -21.38 -6.58 5.31
CA TRP A 505 -20.37 -5.72 4.71
C TRP A 505 -20.95 -4.37 4.27
N LEU A 506 -22.15 -4.35 3.68
CA LEU A 506 -22.85 -3.11 3.31
C LEU A 506 -23.20 -2.27 4.54
N GLU A 507 -23.70 -2.89 5.62
CA GLU A 507 -23.98 -2.19 6.87
C GLU A 507 -22.72 -1.58 7.47
N GLN A 508 -21.60 -2.31 7.50
CA GLN A 508 -20.33 -1.77 7.95
C GLN A 508 -19.87 -0.60 7.08
N LYS A 509 -19.99 -0.71 5.76
CA LYS A 509 -19.62 0.37 4.85
C LYS A 509 -20.46 1.62 5.08
N ARG A 510 -21.79 1.46 5.21
CA ARG A 510 -22.71 2.57 5.52
C ARG A 510 -22.39 3.21 6.87
N ALA A 511 -22.14 2.39 7.89
CA ALA A 511 -21.72 2.84 9.21
C ALA A 511 -20.44 3.69 9.14
N ARG A 512 -19.45 3.25 8.37
CA ARG A 512 -18.21 4.01 8.16
C ARG A 512 -18.48 5.38 7.52
N GLU A 513 -19.25 5.42 6.43
CA GLU A 513 -19.56 6.69 5.75
C GLU A 513 -20.35 7.65 6.64
N LEU A 514 -21.34 7.14 7.39
CA LEU A 514 -22.09 7.94 8.36
C LEU A 514 -21.19 8.49 9.48
N ALA A 515 -20.24 7.70 9.98
CA ALA A 515 -19.30 8.18 10.98
C ALA A 515 -18.40 9.31 10.45
N LYS A 516 -17.99 9.25 9.18
CA LYS A 516 -17.24 10.34 8.52
C LYS A 516 -18.07 11.61 8.40
N ASP A 517 -19.31 11.45 7.95
CA ASP A 517 -20.28 12.55 7.85
C ASP A 517 -20.47 13.21 9.22
N TYR A 518 -20.76 12.42 10.26
CA TYR A 518 -20.88 12.94 11.62
C TYR A 518 -19.61 13.61 12.12
N LEU A 519 -18.42 13.08 11.80
CA LEU A 519 -17.14 13.68 12.17
C LEU A 519 -16.92 15.05 11.52
N SER A 520 -17.31 15.22 10.26
CA SER A 520 -17.20 16.51 9.57
C SER A 520 -18.11 17.61 10.15
N HIS A 521 -19.15 17.21 10.90
CA HIS A 521 -20.07 18.11 11.56
C HIS A 521 -19.85 18.22 13.08
N MET A 522 -18.81 17.59 13.63
CA MET A 522 -18.42 17.78 15.03
C MET A 522 -17.34 18.84 15.13
N GLU A 523 -17.42 19.67 16.17
CA GLU A 523 -16.44 20.72 16.44
C GLU A 523 -15.06 20.10 16.70
N PRO A 524 -14.02 20.48 15.93
CA PRO A 524 -12.67 20.05 16.20
C PRO A 524 -12.25 20.44 17.61
N PRO A 525 -11.41 19.65 18.28
CA PRO A 525 -11.01 19.92 19.65
C PRO A 525 -10.18 21.21 19.81
N ASP A 526 -9.67 21.79 18.72
CA ASP A 526 -9.03 23.12 18.70
C ASP A 526 -10.04 24.28 18.76
N GLU A 527 -11.18 24.16 18.06
CA GLU A 527 -12.28 25.15 18.16
C GLU A 527 -12.92 25.13 19.55
N TYR A 528 -12.84 24.00 20.25
CA TYR A 528 -13.19 23.85 21.66
C TYR A 528 -12.26 24.64 22.62
N ARG A 529 -11.09 25.10 22.14
CA ARG A 529 -10.03 25.78 22.93
C ARG A 529 -9.99 27.29 22.70
N VAL A 530 -10.39 27.80 21.52
CA VAL A 530 -10.11 29.19 21.12
C VAL A 530 -11.11 30.19 21.71
N GLN A 531 -10.53 31.13 22.46
CA GLN A 531 -11.07 32.31 23.10
C GLN A 531 -11.26 33.46 22.08
N GLY A 532 -12.40 34.14 22.15
CA GLY A 532 -12.52 35.56 21.80
C GLY A 532 -12.72 36.34 23.10
N ASP A 533 -11.92 37.37 23.34
CA ASP A 533 -11.89 38.11 24.62
C ASP A 533 -13.13 39.00 24.89
N ASP A 534 -14.13 39.02 24.01
CA ASP A 534 -15.18 40.06 24.01
C ASP A 534 -16.63 39.60 24.27
N ASP A 535 -16.92 38.31 24.55
CA ASP A 535 -18.32 37.86 24.76
C ASP A 535 -18.57 37.07 26.06
N PRO A 536 -19.47 37.53 26.96
CA PRO A 536 -19.77 36.86 28.22
C PRO A 536 -20.85 35.76 28.06
N ALA A 537 -20.39 34.50 27.94
CA ALA A 537 -21.11 33.21 28.03
C ALA A 537 -21.61 32.61 26.69
N PRO A 538 -21.52 31.26 26.48
CA PRO A 538 -21.70 30.20 27.48
C PRO A 538 -20.52 29.22 27.68
N ARG A 539 -20.36 28.80 28.94
CA ARG A 539 -19.61 27.65 29.52
C ARG A 539 -18.41 27.11 28.72
N GLN A 540 -17.25 27.58 29.14
CA GLN A 540 -15.92 27.09 28.79
C GLN A 540 -15.76 25.61 29.19
N ALA A 541 -15.34 24.77 28.25
CA ALA A 541 -14.83 23.46 28.60
C ALA A 541 -13.36 23.60 29.02
N SER A 542 -13.01 23.05 30.17
CA SER A 542 -11.61 23.03 30.62
C SER A 542 -10.74 22.19 29.65
N GLU A 543 -9.43 22.48 29.55
CA GLU A 543 -8.48 21.67 28.75
C GLU A 543 -8.64 20.13 28.95
N PRO A 544 -8.88 19.59 30.16
CA PRO A 544 -9.17 18.17 30.33
C PRO A 544 -10.51 17.71 29.73
N GLU A 545 -11.54 18.56 29.72
CA GLU A 545 -12.83 18.22 29.08
C GLU A 545 -12.70 18.14 27.55
N ALA A 546 -11.93 19.06 26.94
CA ALA A 546 -11.62 19.00 25.51
C ALA A 546 -10.86 17.72 25.15
N MET A 547 -9.90 17.34 26.01
CA MET A 547 -9.13 16.10 25.85
C MET A 547 -9.99 14.84 26.02
N GLU A 548 -10.90 14.83 27.01
CA GLU A 548 -11.83 13.72 27.21
C GLU A 548 -12.82 13.61 26.05
N HIS A 549 -13.32 14.75 25.54
CA HIS A 549 -14.16 14.80 24.35
C HIS A 549 -13.46 14.17 23.15
N TRP A 550 -12.23 14.58 22.87
CA TRP A 550 -11.40 14.07 21.78
C TRP A 550 -11.18 12.55 21.87
N LYS A 551 -10.82 12.04 23.07
CA LYS A 551 -10.67 10.60 23.31
C LYS A 551 -11.98 9.84 23.15
N ASN A 552 -13.08 10.39 23.64
CA ASN A 552 -14.40 9.77 23.55
C ASN A 552 -14.81 9.63 22.07
N VAL A 553 -14.60 10.66 21.25
CA VAL A 553 -14.82 10.59 19.80
C VAL A 553 -13.94 9.50 19.17
N GLY A 554 -12.65 9.45 19.49
CA GLY A 554 -11.74 8.40 19.02
C GLY A 554 -12.19 6.98 19.39
N ARG A 555 -12.57 6.75 20.66
CA ARG A 555 -13.11 5.46 21.13
C ARG A 555 -14.35 5.04 20.35
N LYS A 556 -15.30 5.96 20.13
CA LYS A 556 -16.52 5.67 19.39
C LYS A 556 -16.24 5.39 17.91
N LEU A 557 -15.36 6.16 17.27
CA LEU A 557 -14.95 5.92 15.89
C LEU A 557 -14.28 4.55 15.72
N LYS A 558 -13.39 4.15 16.64
CA LYS A 558 -12.73 2.82 16.59
C LYS A 558 -13.73 1.67 16.70
N ILE A 559 -14.75 1.80 17.55
CA ILE A 559 -15.85 0.82 17.68
C ILE A 559 -16.64 0.72 16.37
N VAL A 560 -16.86 1.84 15.68
CA VAL A 560 -17.57 1.85 14.41
C VAL A 560 -16.76 1.14 13.33
N ASP A 561 -15.55 1.66 13.07
CA ASP A 561 -14.59 1.05 12.16
C ASP A 561 -13.16 1.42 12.52
N ARG A 562 -12.29 0.40 12.60
CA ARG A 562 -10.85 0.54 12.86
C ARG A 562 -10.10 1.32 11.78
N SER A 563 -10.63 1.42 10.56
CA SER A 563 -10.00 2.15 9.47
C SER A 563 -10.21 3.67 9.54
N LEU A 564 -10.94 4.18 10.54
CA LEU A 564 -11.24 5.60 10.71
C LEU A 564 -10.14 6.39 11.44
N LEU A 565 -8.96 5.81 11.63
CA LEU A 565 -7.83 6.48 12.29
C LEU A 565 -7.41 7.75 11.54
N ASP A 566 -7.27 7.67 10.22
CA ASP A 566 -6.78 8.80 9.43
C ASP A 566 -7.78 9.96 9.46
N GLU A 567 -9.08 9.67 9.38
CA GLU A 567 -10.14 10.67 9.51
C GLU A 567 -10.17 11.29 10.92
N TRP A 568 -9.95 10.51 11.98
CA TRP A 568 -9.83 11.03 13.34
C TRP A 568 -8.59 11.92 13.52
N VAL A 569 -7.44 11.55 12.95
CA VAL A 569 -6.22 12.37 12.98
C VAL A 569 -6.44 13.68 12.22
N GLU A 570 -7.08 13.63 11.07
CA GLU A 570 -7.41 14.83 10.29
C GLU A 570 -8.30 15.78 11.09
N TRP A 571 -9.35 15.25 11.71
CA TRP A 571 -10.24 16.01 12.59
C TRP A 571 -9.55 16.57 13.84
N SER A 572 -8.45 15.94 14.27
CA SER A 572 -7.65 16.39 15.42
C SER A 572 -6.58 17.43 15.05
N ARG A 573 -6.47 17.84 13.77
CA ARG A 573 -5.51 18.88 13.36
C ARG A 573 -5.82 20.20 14.07
N GLY A 574 -4.78 20.88 14.56
CA GLY A 574 -4.90 22.10 15.37
C GLY A 574 -4.74 21.86 16.87
N PHE A 575 -5.20 20.70 17.38
CA PHE A 575 -5.19 20.38 18.81
C PHE A 575 -3.81 20.08 19.43
N GLY A 576 -2.73 20.24 18.66
CA GLY A 576 -1.35 19.99 19.11
C GLY A 576 -0.95 18.52 19.26
N VAL A 577 -1.83 17.58 18.91
CA VAL A 577 -1.54 16.13 18.92
C VAL A 577 -0.94 15.67 17.59
N SER A 578 0.12 14.86 17.66
CA SER A 578 0.75 14.28 16.47
C SER A 578 0.05 12.99 16.03
N TYR A 579 0.16 12.64 14.74
CA TYR A 579 -0.31 11.34 14.22
C TYR A 579 0.17 10.16 15.08
N TYR A 580 1.40 10.22 15.58
CA TYR A 580 1.97 9.18 16.42
C TYR A 580 1.20 8.99 17.72
N ILE A 581 0.84 10.09 18.40
CA ILE A 581 0.05 10.04 19.64
C ILE A 581 -1.33 9.45 19.37
N CYS A 582 -2.01 9.90 18.31
CA CYS A 582 -3.30 9.36 17.91
C CYS A 582 -3.21 7.85 17.64
N ASN A 583 -2.20 7.39 16.92
CA ASN A 583 -2.02 5.96 16.63
C ASN A 583 -1.81 5.12 17.91
N VAL A 584 -1.06 5.65 18.89
CA VAL A 584 -0.82 4.98 20.18
C VAL A 584 -2.12 4.82 20.97
N LEU A 585 -2.89 5.91 21.09
CA LEU A 585 -4.19 5.88 21.77
C LEU A 585 -5.19 5.02 21.01
N TRP A 586 -5.17 5.08 19.68
CA TRP A 586 -6.01 4.24 18.84
C TRP A 586 -5.72 2.78 19.05
N ASP A 587 -4.45 2.34 19.16
CA ASP A 587 -4.11 0.95 19.47
C ASP A 587 -4.66 0.52 20.85
N ALA A 588 -4.61 1.43 21.85
CA ALA A 588 -5.05 1.17 23.22
C ALA A 588 -6.58 1.15 23.43
N PHE A 589 -7.35 1.90 22.64
CA PHE A 589 -8.80 1.94 22.76
C PHE A 589 -9.45 0.56 22.51
N GLU A 590 -10.61 0.29 23.12
CA GLU A 590 -11.38 -0.90 22.76
C GLU A 590 -12.00 -0.76 21.36
N PRO A 591 -12.04 -1.84 20.54
CA PRO A 591 -11.56 -3.20 20.83
C PRO A 591 -10.03 -3.36 20.65
N ILE A 592 -9.41 -4.08 21.58
CA ILE A 592 -7.98 -4.44 21.59
C ILE A 592 -7.77 -5.72 20.77
N GLY A 593 -6.98 -5.61 19.70
CA GLY A 593 -6.64 -6.73 18.81
C GLY A 593 -5.30 -7.38 19.17
N CYS A 594 -5.22 -8.70 19.01
CA CYS A 594 -3.95 -9.45 19.04
C CYS A 594 -3.28 -9.44 17.65
N ASP A 595 -2.10 -10.06 17.50
CA ASP A 595 -1.36 -10.09 16.22
C ASP A 595 -2.22 -10.61 15.05
N VAL A 596 -3.18 -11.51 15.28
CA VAL A 596 -4.05 -12.04 14.23
C VAL A 596 -5.22 -11.10 13.91
N HIS A 597 -5.74 -10.41 14.92
CA HIS A 597 -6.96 -9.61 14.84
C HIS A 597 -6.71 -8.10 14.68
N THR A 598 -5.45 -7.66 14.63
CA THR A 598 -5.07 -6.26 14.38
C THR A 598 -5.55 -5.77 13.01
N ALA A 599 -5.70 -4.44 12.89
CA ALA A 599 -6.06 -3.76 11.64
C ALA A 599 -4.97 -3.86 10.58
N TYR A 600 -3.72 -3.81 11.04
CA TYR A 600 -2.53 -3.76 10.20
C TYR A 600 -1.97 -5.15 9.91
N PHE A 601 -1.23 -5.23 8.81
CA PHE A 601 -0.51 -6.43 8.39
C PHE A 601 0.44 -6.89 9.50
N SER A 602 0.14 -8.03 10.14
CA SER A 602 1.08 -8.72 11.02
C SER A 602 1.74 -9.88 10.30
N LEU A 603 2.99 -10.17 10.66
CA LEU A 603 3.71 -11.32 10.13
C LEU A 603 3.02 -12.64 10.52
N THR A 604 2.43 -12.71 11.71
CA THR A 604 1.71 -13.88 12.21
C THR A 604 0.50 -14.21 11.35
N ARG A 605 -0.31 -13.20 11.05
CA ARG A 605 -1.51 -13.35 10.22
C ARG A 605 -1.16 -13.77 8.80
N GLN A 606 -0.12 -13.18 8.21
CA GLN A 606 0.37 -13.57 6.88
C GLN A 606 0.86 -15.02 6.87
N THR A 607 1.58 -15.42 7.91
CA THR A 607 2.10 -16.78 8.04
C THR A 607 0.98 -17.81 8.17
N LEU A 608 -0.05 -17.54 8.98
CA LEU A 608 -1.24 -18.38 9.07
C LEU A 608 -2.06 -18.38 7.77
N ALA A 609 -2.11 -17.27 7.03
CA ALA A 609 -2.78 -17.24 5.72
C ALA A 609 -2.05 -18.10 4.67
N LYS A 610 -0.70 -18.21 4.74
CA LYS A 610 0.08 -19.05 3.81
C LYS A 610 -0.26 -20.53 3.91
N ILE A 611 -0.68 -21.01 5.08
CA ILE A 611 -1.10 -22.41 5.28
C ILE A 611 -2.59 -22.64 4.96
N LEU A 612 -3.40 -21.60 4.77
CA LEU A 612 -4.82 -21.73 4.42
C LEU A 612 -5.07 -21.73 2.90
N ARG A 613 -4.14 -22.24 2.09
CA ARG A 613 -4.32 -22.29 0.63
C ARG A 613 -5.33 -23.36 0.21
N PRO A 614 -6.22 -23.07 -0.75
CA PRO A 614 -7.15 -24.06 -1.28
C PRO A 614 -6.41 -25.20 -1.99
N GLY A 615 -6.95 -26.41 -1.90
CA GLY A 615 -6.46 -27.58 -2.65
C GLY A 615 -5.29 -28.35 -2.04
N LEU A 616 -4.86 -28.02 -0.81
CA LEU A 616 -3.83 -28.76 -0.10
C LEU A 616 -4.42 -29.82 0.83
N ASP A 617 -3.89 -31.04 0.75
CA ASP A 617 -4.31 -32.17 1.59
C ASP A 617 -3.40 -32.29 2.82
N TYR A 618 -3.72 -31.50 3.84
CA TYR A 618 -3.00 -31.50 5.11
C TYR A 618 -3.16 -32.81 5.89
N ASP A 619 -4.28 -33.52 5.70
CA ASP A 619 -4.59 -34.74 6.44
C ASP A 619 -3.68 -35.89 6.01
N SER A 620 -3.60 -36.13 4.70
CA SER A 620 -2.67 -37.13 4.12
C SER A 620 -1.21 -36.82 4.47
N ALA A 621 -0.81 -35.55 4.45
CA ALA A 621 0.54 -35.14 4.80
C ALA A 621 0.85 -35.35 6.29
N ALA A 622 -0.08 -35.00 7.17
CA ALA A 622 0.04 -35.22 8.61
C ALA A 622 0.10 -36.72 8.95
N HIS A 623 -0.75 -37.54 8.33
CA HIS A 623 -0.76 -38.99 8.54
C HIS A 623 0.61 -39.64 8.26
N ARG A 624 1.29 -39.23 7.18
CA ARG A 624 2.63 -39.74 6.85
C ARG A 624 3.69 -39.40 7.90
N ILE A 625 3.61 -38.23 8.51
CA ILE A 625 4.52 -37.83 9.59
C ILE A 625 4.27 -38.66 10.84
N VAL A 626 3.00 -38.87 11.20
CA VAL A 626 2.57 -39.71 12.32
C VAL A 626 3.08 -41.13 12.16
N VAL A 627 2.84 -41.76 11.00
CA VAL A 627 3.34 -43.12 10.70
C VAL A 627 4.88 -43.19 10.79
N LYS A 628 5.58 -42.15 10.32
CA LYS A 628 7.05 -42.10 10.40
C LYS A 628 7.55 -42.03 11.85
N LYS A 629 6.89 -41.23 12.71
CA LYS A 629 7.22 -41.16 14.14
C LYS A 629 6.91 -42.47 14.84
N TRP A 630 5.76 -43.07 14.52
CA TRP A 630 5.34 -44.36 15.04
C TRP A 630 6.37 -45.44 14.73
N ASN A 631 6.75 -45.60 13.46
CA ASN A 631 7.74 -46.61 13.06
C ASN A 631 9.06 -46.44 13.80
N LYS A 632 9.49 -45.19 14.06
CA LYS A 632 10.70 -44.93 14.84
C LYS A 632 10.54 -45.38 16.30
N PHE A 633 9.43 -45.04 16.94
CA PHE A 633 9.12 -45.46 18.31
C PHE A 633 8.98 -47.00 18.42
N SER A 634 8.35 -47.62 17.43
CA SER A 634 8.17 -49.07 17.31
C SER A 634 9.51 -49.78 17.26
N THR A 635 10.46 -49.29 16.45
CA THR A 635 11.82 -49.82 16.36
C THR A 635 12.66 -49.61 17.62
N GLU A 636 12.41 -48.54 18.38
CA GLU A 636 13.16 -48.24 19.61
C GLU A 636 12.66 -49.08 20.80
N ASN A 637 11.41 -49.54 20.77
CA ASN A 637 10.79 -50.34 21.84
C ASN A 637 10.54 -51.81 21.46
N ASP A 638 11.13 -52.30 20.36
CA ASP A 638 10.95 -53.65 19.82
C ASP A 638 9.47 -54.07 19.66
N LYS A 639 8.60 -53.11 19.35
CA LYS A 639 7.20 -53.38 19.00
C LYS A 639 7.12 -53.61 17.49
N ASP A 640 6.65 -54.78 17.07
CA ASP A 640 6.47 -55.13 15.65
C ASP A 640 4.98 -55.09 15.31
N CYS A 641 4.40 -53.88 15.34
CA CYS A 641 3.01 -53.65 14.94
C CYS A 641 2.90 -52.43 14.02
N SER A 642 2.01 -52.53 13.03
CA SER A 642 1.74 -51.42 12.12
C SER A 642 0.96 -50.32 12.85
N PHE A 643 1.05 -49.06 12.37
CA PHE A 643 0.32 -47.94 12.98
C PHE A 643 -1.20 -48.17 13.03
N ASP A 644 -1.75 -48.87 12.04
CA ASP A 644 -3.19 -49.18 11.96
C ASP A 644 -3.62 -50.29 12.94
N GLU A 645 -2.66 -51.05 13.49
CA GLU A 645 -2.87 -52.14 14.46
C GLU A 645 -2.41 -51.77 15.88
N ALA A 646 -1.95 -50.53 16.07
CA ALA A 646 -1.44 -50.04 17.33
C ALA A 646 -2.55 -49.77 18.36
N ASP A 647 -2.29 -50.11 19.63
CA ASP A 647 -3.18 -49.76 20.73
C ASP A 647 -3.22 -48.22 20.90
N PRO A 648 -4.42 -47.59 21.01
CA PRO A 648 -4.54 -46.16 21.30
C PRO A 648 -3.66 -45.66 22.47
N ALA A 649 -3.46 -46.48 23.50
CA ALA A 649 -2.59 -46.13 24.63
C ALA A 649 -1.11 -45.99 24.22
N ASP A 650 -0.64 -46.84 23.30
CA ASP A 650 0.71 -46.77 22.77
C ASP A 650 0.88 -45.59 21.81
N ILE A 651 -0.16 -45.26 21.02
CA ILE A 651 -0.17 -44.07 20.15
C ILE A 651 -0.06 -42.80 20.99
N GLU A 652 -0.77 -42.71 22.11
CA GLU A 652 -0.67 -41.58 23.04
C GLU A 652 0.72 -41.51 23.69
N GLN A 653 1.27 -42.65 24.13
CA GLN A 653 2.60 -42.73 24.73
C GLN A 653 3.72 -42.34 23.76
N SER A 654 3.56 -42.66 22.47
CA SER A 654 4.52 -42.30 21.42
C SER A 654 4.57 -40.81 21.08
N GLN A 655 3.66 -40.00 21.63
CA GLN A 655 3.50 -38.56 21.34
C GLN A 655 3.38 -38.25 19.84
N CYS A 656 2.91 -39.20 19.02
CA CYS A 656 2.82 -39.03 17.58
C CYS A 656 1.79 -37.96 17.15
N SER A 657 0.84 -37.63 18.02
CA SER A 657 -0.14 -36.54 17.85
C SER A 657 0.44 -35.15 18.11
N LEU A 658 1.65 -35.02 18.68
CA LEU A 658 2.31 -33.75 18.93
C LEU A 658 3.35 -33.46 17.84
N PHE A 659 3.24 -32.31 17.20
CA PHE A 659 4.14 -31.86 16.14
C PHE A 659 5.10 -30.79 16.65
N ASP A 660 6.39 -31.03 16.45
CA ASP A 660 7.44 -30.05 16.71
C ASP A 660 7.71 -29.21 15.45
N ARG A 661 8.54 -28.19 15.57
CA ARG A 661 8.97 -27.33 14.44
C ARG A 661 9.57 -28.11 13.27
N LEU A 662 10.28 -29.20 13.55
CA LEU A 662 10.89 -30.06 12.51
C LEU A 662 9.82 -30.86 11.76
N ASP A 663 8.81 -31.36 12.48
CA ASP A 663 7.70 -32.11 11.90
C ASP A 663 6.85 -31.22 11.00
N LEU A 664 6.54 -30.01 11.47
CA LEU A 664 5.84 -29.01 10.68
C LEU A 664 6.63 -28.64 9.41
N LYS A 665 7.96 -28.48 9.52
CA LYS A 665 8.82 -28.22 8.36
C LYS A 665 8.77 -29.36 7.34
N SER A 666 8.81 -30.60 7.81
CA SER A 666 8.67 -31.77 6.95
C SER A 666 7.30 -31.83 6.29
N LEU A 667 6.22 -31.64 7.05
CA LEU A 667 4.85 -31.61 6.57
C LEU A 667 4.67 -30.57 5.45
N LEU A 668 5.09 -29.33 5.68
CA LEU A 668 4.95 -28.26 4.70
C LEU A 668 5.81 -28.48 3.46
N ARG A 669 7.00 -29.07 3.61
CA ARG A 669 7.84 -29.46 2.46
C ARG A 669 7.16 -30.51 1.58
N TYR A 670 6.42 -31.47 2.16
CA TYR A 670 5.65 -32.44 1.37
C TYR A 670 4.54 -31.79 0.55
N LEU A 671 3.98 -30.68 1.04
CA LEU A 671 2.97 -29.88 0.35
C LEU A 671 3.55 -28.82 -0.60
N GLY A 672 4.88 -28.74 -0.73
CA GLY A 672 5.56 -27.74 -1.57
C GLY A 672 5.57 -26.32 -0.99
N ILE A 673 5.33 -26.16 0.32
CA ILE A 673 5.41 -24.88 1.02
C ILE A 673 6.76 -24.79 1.74
N GLU A 674 7.54 -23.75 1.41
CA GLU A 674 8.75 -23.41 2.13
C GLU A 674 8.51 -22.19 3.03
N LEU A 675 8.70 -22.36 4.34
CA LEU A 675 8.63 -21.30 5.34
C LEU A 675 9.99 -21.09 6.00
N LYS A 676 10.22 -19.84 6.42
CA LYS A 676 11.39 -19.48 7.23
C LYS A 676 11.29 -20.09 8.63
N HIS A 677 12.43 -20.17 9.30
CA HIS A 677 12.51 -20.71 10.66
C HIS A 677 11.62 -19.94 11.66
N GLU A 678 11.58 -18.62 11.54
CA GLU A 678 10.72 -17.75 12.35
C GLU A 678 9.24 -18.01 12.09
N GLU A 679 8.84 -18.14 10.82
CA GLU A 679 7.45 -18.41 10.43
C GLU A 679 6.95 -19.77 10.96
N LEU A 680 7.79 -20.81 10.90
CA LEU A 680 7.47 -22.12 11.47
C LEU A 680 7.25 -22.05 12.98
N ARG A 681 8.07 -21.27 13.68
CA ARG A 681 7.92 -21.03 15.12
C ARG A 681 6.59 -20.36 15.42
N MET A 682 6.26 -19.30 14.69
CA MET A 682 5.02 -18.54 14.89
C MET A 682 3.77 -19.41 14.71
N ILE A 683 3.80 -20.38 13.79
CA ILE A 683 2.71 -21.34 13.63
C ILE A 683 2.63 -22.23 14.87
N VAL A 684 3.73 -22.88 15.29
CA VAL A 684 3.73 -23.75 16.47
C VAL A 684 3.23 -22.99 17.70
N ASP A 685 3.73 -21.79 17.92
CA ASP A 685 3.35 -20.94 19.05
C ASP A 685 1.87 -20.52 19.02
N ALA A 686 1.26 -20.40 17.84
CA ALA A 686 -0.16 -20.11 17.70
C ALA A 686 -1.08 -21.29 18.08
N PHE A 687 -0.56 -22.52 18.02
CA PHE A 687 -1.28 -23.75 18.36
C PHE A 687 -0.87 -24.35 19.71
N ASP A 688 0.26 -23.92 20.27
CA ASP A 688 0.80 -24.30 21.56
C ASP A 688 0.05 -23.61 22.71
N LYS A 689 -0.93 -24.30 23.29
CA LYS A 689 -1.72 -23.78 24.42
C LYS A 689 -1.00 -23.89 25.75
N ASP A 690 -0.07 -24.84 25.89
CA ASP A 690 0.54 -25.22 27.16
C ASP A 690 2.00 -24.75 27.30
N SER A 691 2.47 -23.96 26.33
CA SER A 691 3.86 -23.49 26.22
C SER A 691 4.85 -24.67 26.21
N SER A 692 4.45 -25.81 25.63
CA SER A 692 5.32 -26.97 25.47
C SER A 692 6.34 -26.80 24.34
N GLY A 693 6.10 -25.86 23.44
CA GLY A 693 6.80 -25.71 22.16
C GLY A 693 6.41 -26.79 21.15
N LYS A 694 5.30 -27.50 21.38
CA LYS A 694 4.71 -28.51 20.49
C LYS A 694 3.27 -28.14 20.16
N MET A 695 2.79 -28.53 18.99
CA MET A 695 1.39 -28.30 18.60
C MET A 695 0.63 -29.61 18.42
N GLU A 696 -0.63 -29.62 18.83
CA GLU A 696 -1.53 -30.77 18.65
C GLU A 696 -1.97 -30.90 17.19
N LYS A 697 -1.78 -32.09 16.60
CA LYS A 697 -2.13 -32.41 15.22
C LYS A 697 -3.59 -32.11 14.91
N ASP A 698 -4.50 -32.56 15.77
CA ASP A 698 -5.94 -32.45 15.49
C ASP A 698 -6.41 -30.99 15.56
N ALA A 699 -5.82 -30.19 16.46
CA ALA A 699 -6.06 -28.75 16.51
C ALA A 699 -5.55 -28.01 15.26
N PHE A 700 -4.42 -28.45 14.69
CA PHE A 700 -3.88 -27.93 13.44
C PHE A 700 -4.74 -28.35 12.24
N LEU A 701 -5.12 -29.63 12.17
CA LEU A 701 -5.98 -30.15 11.10
C LEU A 701 -7.40 -29.59 11.15
N ALA A 702 -7.98 -29.33 12.32
CA ALA A 702 -9.26 -28.64 12.43
C ALA A 702 -9.19 -27.23 11.80
N PHE A 703 -8.04 -26.56 11.90
CA PHE A 703 -7.81 -25.26 11.28
C PHE A 703 -7.58 -25.38 9.76
N THR A 704 -6.75 -26.32 9.30
CA THR A 704 -6.34 -26.43 7.88
C THR A 704 -7.21 -27.36 7.02
N GLY A 705 -7.95 -28.31 7.61
CA GLY A 705 -8.36 -29.57 6.99
C GLY A 705 -9.67 -29.57 6.20
N ALA A 706 -10.57 -28.61 6.36
CA ALA A 706 -11.67 -28.44 5.41
C ALA A 706 -11.14 -27.74 4.16
N ARG A 707 -11.45 -28.24 2.95
CA ARG A 707 -11.16 -27.56 1.66
C ARG A 707 -11.63 -26.11 1.76
N VAL A 708 -10.70 -25.21 2.07
CA VAL A 708 -10.99 -23.80 2.33
C VAL A 708 -11.51 -23.23 1.03
N ALA A 709 -12.81 -22.97 0.93
CA ALA A 709 -13.35 -22.18 -0.18
C ALA A 709 -12.76 -20.75 -0.09
N GLU A 710 -12.65 -20.04 -1.21
CA GLU A 710 -11.92 -18.75 -1.31
C GLU A 710 -12.45 -17.59 -0.42
N GLY A 711 -13.47 -17.81 0.44
CA GLY A 711 -13.95 -16.87 1.47
C GLY A 711 -13.72 -17.29 2.93
N GLU A 712 -13.47 -18.57 3.21
CA GLU A 712 -13.41 -19.11 4.59
C GLU A 712 -12.12 -18.76 5.35
N THR A 713 -11.07 -18.37 4.62
CA THR A 713 -9.75 -18.04 5.19
C THR A 713 -9.84 -16.98 6.28
N ARG A 714 -10.69 -15.96 6.10
CA ARG A 714 -10.85 -14.87 7.06
C ARG A 714 -11.54 -15.34 8.35
N GLN A 715 -12.59 -16.15 8.23
CA GLN A 715 -13.30 -16.71 9.37
C GLN A 715 -12.41 -17.66 10.18
N LYS A 716 -11.63 -18.50 9.49
CA LYS A 716 -10.66 -19.40 10.13
C LYS A 716 -9.60 -18.61 10.89
N LEU A 717 -9.02 -17.56 10.31
CA LEU A 717 -8.08 -16.68 11.01
C LEU A 717 -8.71 -16.04 12.26
N ASN A 718 -9.99 -15.66 12.21
CA ASN A 718 -10.68 -15.06 13.35
C ASN A 718 -10.82 -16.01 14.55
N SER A 719 -10.70 -17.33 14.35
CA SER A 719 -10.81 -18.31 15.44
C SER A 719 -9.60 -18.39 16.38
N ARG A 720 -8.47 -17.74 16.04
CA ARG A 720 -7.21 -17.86 16.77
C ARG A 720 -6.63 -16.52 17.19
N CYS A 721 -6.17 -16.44 18.44
CA CYS A 721 -5.48 -15.27 18.99
C CYS A 721 -4.00 -15.58 19.23
N VAL A 722 -3.13 -14.61 18.91
CA VAL A 722 -1.68 -14.71 19.16
C VAL A 722 -1.16 -13.37 19.70
N TRP A 723 -0.43 -13.41 20.82
CA TRP A 723 0.09 -12.24 21.55
C TRP A 723 1.63 -12.28 21.63
N GLU A 724 2.30 -12.56 20.53
CA GLU A 724 3.76 -12.73 20.49
C GLU A 724 4.45 -11.38 20.31
N GLY A 725 3.98 -10.59 19.34
CA GLY A 725 4.51 -9.27 19.02
C GLY A 725 3.71 -8.12 19.63
N THR A 726 2.43 -8.34 19.95
CA THR A 726 1.51 -7.32 20.47
C THR A 726 1.40 -7.39 21.99
N CYS A 727 1.25 -6.23 22.66
CA CYS A 727 1.03 -6.18 24.10
C CYS A 727 -0.38 -6.63 24.48
N GLY A 728 -0.49 -7.63 25.36
CA GLY A 728 -1.79 -8.15 25.82
C GLY A 728 -2.62 -7.16 26.65
N LYS A 729 -1.98 -6.23 27.36
CA LYS A 729 -2.66 -5.21 28.17
C LYS A 729 -3.19 -4.05 27.32
N CYS A 730 -2.32 -3.44 26.50
CA CYS A 730 -2.62 -2.19 25.79
C CYS A 730 -2.75 -2.31 24.26
N GLY A 731 -2.72 -3.50 23.67
CA GLY A 731 -2.90 -3.69 22.23
C GLY A 731 -1.78 -3.16 21.34
N LEU A 732 -0.71 -2.63 21.93
CA LEU A 732 0.37 -2.00 21.19
C LEU A 732 1.06 -3.00 20.27
N SER A 733 0.98 -2.72 18.97
CA SER A 733 1.67 -3.45 17.92
C SER A 733 3.20 -3.37 18.09
N ASN A 734 3.92 -4.46 17.75
CA ASN A 734 5.38 -4.53 17.84
C ASN A 734 5.94 -4.12 19.22
N ALA A 735 5.26 -4.51 20.30
CA ALA A 735 5.72 -4.29 21.66
C ALA A 735 6.94 -5.16 22.01
N PHE A 736 7.00 -6.36 21.45
CA PHE A 736 7.99 -7.37 21.80
C PHE A 736 8.62 -8.00 20.57
N ARG A 737 9.91 -8.33 20.68
CA ARG A 737 10.61 -9.20 19.73
C ARG A 737 11.02 -10.49 20.44
N VAL A 738 10.46 -11.60 20.00
CA VAL A 738 10.82 -12.94 20.50
C VAL A 738 11.90 -13.54 19.62
N SER A 739 13.03 -13.88 20.21
CA SER A 739 14.17 -14.52 19.53
C SER A 739 14.57 -15.81 20.25
N THR A 740 14.97 -16.83 19.50
CA THR A 740 15.55 -18.05 20.07
C THR A 740 16.99 -17.76 20.49
N VAL A 741 17.39 -18.29 21.65
CA VAL A 741 18.72 -18.04 22.20
C VAL A 741 19.41 -19.38 22.47
N PRO A 742 20.74 -19.49 22.27
CA PRO A 742 21.47 -20.70 22.59
C PRO A 742 21.21 -21.20 24.03
N PRO A 743 21.27 -22.52 24.28
CA PRO A 743 21.00 -23.11 25.59
C PRO A 743 21.87 -22.56 26.72
N SER A 744 23.08 -22.09 26.40
CA SER A 744 24.04 -21.52 27.34
C SER A 744 23.74 -20.09 27.79
N ALA A 745 22.76 -19.42 27.17
CA ALA A 745 22.45 -18.05 27.53
C ALA A 745 21.56 -17.99 28.78
N GLU A 746 21.88 -17.03 29.64
CA GLU A 746 21.17 -16.71 30.87
C GLU A 746 20.86 -15.21 30.89
N GLY A 747 19.80 -14.82 31.58
CA GLY A 747 19.39 -13.43 31.71
C GLY A 747 17.90 -13.28 32.02
N LYS A 748 17.55 -12.14 32.65
CA LYS A 748 16.21 -11.84 33.19
C LYS A 748 15.07 -11.90 32.15
N ASN A 749 15.37 -11.78 30.85
CA ASN A 749 14.38 -11.78 29.76
C ASN A 749 14.30 -13.12 29.01
N ILE A 750 14.87 -14.20 29.55
CA ILE A 750 14.92 -15.51 28.90
C ILE A 750 13.87 -16.44 29.53
N VAL A 751 12.84 -16.79 28.77
CA VAL A 751 11.84 -17.79 29.13
C VAL A 751 12.31 -19.16 28.67
N LYS A 752 12.39 -20.12 29.60
CA LYS A 752 12.71 -21.52 29.29
C LYS A 752 11.40 -22.29 29.12
N LEU A 753 11.18 -22.84 27.93
CA LEU A 753 10.03 -23.70 27.64
C LEU A 753 10.26 -25.12 28.18
N LYS A 754 9.17 -25.89 28.29
CA LYS A 754 9.22 -27.29 28.78
C LYS A 754 10.07 -28.21 27.90
N ASN A 755 10.18 -27.91 26.60
CA ASN A 755 11.06 -28.62 25.67
C ASN A 755 12.55 -28.27 25.81
N GLY A 756 12.91 -27.39 26.75
CA GLY A 756 14.28 -26.91 26.94
C GLY A 756 14.72 -25.78 26.01
N GLU A 757 13.87 -25.33 25.07
CA GLU A 757 14.14 -24.15 24.23
C GLU A 757 14.10 -22.88 25.08
N LYS A 758 15.19 -22.10 25.02
CA LYS A 758 15.29 -20.79 25.69
C LYS A 758 14.93 -19.68 24.70
N ARG A 759 14.00 -18.81 25.08
CA ARG A 759 13.53 -17.69 24.26
C ARG A 759 13.79 -16.38 24.96
N ARG A 760 14.36 -15.41 24.25
CA ARG A 760 14.51 -14.04 24.76
C ARG A 760 13.41 -13.17 24.19
N LYS A 761 12.56 -12.66 25.08
CA LYS A 761 11.55 -11.65 24.76
C LYS A 761 12.19 -10.28 25.03
N VAL A 762 12.59 -9.60 23.97
CA VAL A 762 13.18 -8.26 24.08
C VAL A 762 12.07 -7.24 23.91
N GLU A 763 11.91 -6.40 24.93
CA GLU A 763 11.07 -5.22 24.84
C GLU A 763 11.66 -4.22 23.84
N LEU A 764 10.85 -3.79 22.88
CA LEU A 764 11.26 -2.82 21.88
C LEU A 764 11.20 -1.39 22.44
N LYS A 765 12.09 -0.51 21.98
CA LYS A 765 12.13 0.90 22.42
C LYS A 765 10.82 1.62 22.09
N GLU A 766 10.17 1.24 21.00
CA GLU A 766 8.86 1.73 20.62
C GLU A 766 7.84 1.48 21.73
N ARG A 767 7.85 0.33 22.39
CA ARG A 767 6.90 0.05 23.49
C ARG A 767 7.02 1.09 24.59
N ARG A 768 8.23 1.36 25.09
CA ARG A 768 8.45 2.32 26.19
C ARG A 768 7.95 3.72 25.85
N LEU A 769 8.24 4.20 24.65
CA LEU A 769 7.77 5.51 24.18
C LEU A 769 6.24 5.57 24.11
N ARG A 770 5.60 4.48 23.67
CA ARG A 770 4.14 4.41 23.59
C ARG A 770 3.50 4.30 24.98
N MET A 771 4.12 3.58 25.92
CA MET A 771 3.66 3.49 27.31
C MET A 771 3.73 4.84 28.01
N GLU A 772 4.82 5.60 27.80
CA GLU A 772 4.94 6.98 28.31
C GLU A 772 3.80 7.88 27.80
N ILE A 773 3.42 7.73 26.52
CA ILE A 773 2.27 8.45 25.96
C ILE A 773 0.97 7.99 26.65
N LEU A 774 0.75 6.69 26.82
CA LEU A 774 -0.47 6.22 27.51
C LEU A 774 -0.56 6.74 28.96
N LYS A 775 0.58 6.80 29.65
CA LYS A 775 0.70 7.38 30.99
C LYS A 775 0.43 8.89 30.99
N GLN A 776 1.02 9.63 30.06
CA GLN A 776 0.76 11.07 29.88
C GLN A 776 -0.74 11.36 29.68
N PHE A 777 -1.44 10.47 28.99
CA PHE A 777 -2.86 10.59 28.72
C PHE A 777 -3.74 9.82 29.72
N GLN A 778 -3.25 9.32 30.88
CA GLN A 778 -4.09 8.63 31.87
C GLN A 778 -4.95 7.48 31.27
N GLU A 779 -4.46 6.80 30.24
CA GLU A 779 -5.12 5.59 29.70
C GLU A 779 -4.56 4.31 30.34
N MET A 780 -3.68 4.47 31.35
CA MET A 780 -3.20 3.44 32.25
C MET A 780 -3.05 4.04 33.64
N ASP A 781 -3.50 3.32 34.66
CA ASP A 781 -3.31 3.69 36.06
C ASP A 781 -1.83 3.50 36.46
N GLU A 782 -1.28 4.44 37.24
CA GLU A 782 0.12 4.40 37.70
C GLU A 782 0.39 3.21 38.64
N ASP A 783 -0.66 2.65 39.25
CA ASP A 783 -0.56 1.62 40.29
C ASP A 783 -0.59 0.17 39.74
N GLU A 784 -0.91 -0.05 38.46
CA GLU A 784 -0.89 -1.42 37.86
C GLU A 784 0.53 -1.89 37.45
N GLU A 785 1.57 -1.07 37.68
CA GLU A 785 2.95 -1.37 37.30
C GLU A 785 3.73 -2.17 38.38
N GLU A 786 3.26 -2.23 39.63
CA GLU A 786 3.98 -2.86 40.76
C GLU A 786 3.59 -4.31 41.10
N ASP A 787 2.42 -4.81 40.68
CA ASP A 787 1.89 -6.08 41.23
C ASP A 787 2.38 -7.39 40.55
N GLU A 788 3.30 -7.38 39.59
CA GLU A 788 3.67 -8.62 38.86
C GLU A 788 5.16 -8.98 38.84
N TYR A 789 6.01 -8.40 39.71
CA TYR A 789 7.36 -8.93 39.97
C TYR A 789 7.84 -8.61 41.41
N SER A 790 6.97 -8.76 42.41
CA SER A 790 7.43 -8.90 43.80
C SER A 790 8.17 -10.23 43.92
N ASP A 791 9.49 -10.13 43.96
CA ASP A 791 10.44 -11.15 44.38
C ASP A 791 10.03 -11.59 45.79
N HIS A 792 9.14 -12.60 45.89
CA HIS A 792 9.12 -13.42 47.09
C HIS A 792 10.44 -14.18 47.08
N GLU A 793 11.48 -13.56 47.65
CA GLU A 793 12.57 -14.31 48.25
C GLU A 793 11.88 -15.29 49.21
N GLU A 794 11.80 -16.55 48.80
CA GLU A 794 11.47 -17.66 49.67
C GLU A 794 12.55 -17.65 50.77
N GLU A 795 12.26 -16.96 51.88
CA GLU A 795 12.93 -17.23 53.14
C GLU A 795 12.74 -18.72 53.42
N ASP A 796 13.87 -19.40 53.61
CA ASP A 796 13.99 -20.82 53.94
C ASP A 796 13.22 -21.13 55.25
N ASP A 797 11.90 -21.32 55.15
CA ASP A 797 11.10 -21.94 56.20
C ASP A 797 11.24 -23.46 56.07
N GLU A 798 12.39 -23.92 56.56
CA GLU A 798 12.56 -25.28 57.07
C GLU A 798 11.44 -25.51 58.12
N TYR A 799 10.77 -26.67 58.07
CA TYR A 799 9.64 -27.13 58.92
C TYR A 799 8.20 -26.88 58.42
N ALA A 800 7.72 -27.76 57.54
CA ALA A 800 6.43 -28.45 57.75
C ALA A 800 6.28 -29.64 56.78
N ASP A 801 6.32 -30.85 57.34
CA ASP A 801 5.70 -32.03 56.74
C ASP A 801 4.19 -31.78 56.64
N ASP A 802 3.67 -31.53 55.44
CA ASP A 802 2.28 -31.91 55.12
C ASP A 802 2.07 -32.07 53.61
N GLU A 803 1.48 -33.21 53.28
CA GLU A 803 1.27 -33.72 51.94
C GLU A 803 0.25 -32.88 51.15
N ASN A 804 0.50 -32.73 49.85
CA ASN A 804 -0.45 -32.34 48.80
C ASN A 804 -0.96 -30.89 48.77
N ASN A 805 -0.11 -29.96 48.35
CA ASN A 805 -0.61 -28.79 47.61
C ASN A 805 0.35 -28.40 46.47
N VAL A 806 0.18 -29.03 45.31
CA VAL A 806 0.83 -28.62 44.07
C VAL A 806 0.20 -27.31 43.62
N THR A 807 0.78 -26.18 44.04
CA THR A 807 0.55 -24.86 43.48
C THR A 807 1.12 -24.84 42.06
N THR A 808 0.36 -25.39 41.11
CA THR A 808 0.60 -25.15 39.69
C THR A 808 0.41 -23.66 39.44
N SER A 809 1.52 -22.95 39.22
CA SER A 809 1.55 -21.58 38.72
C SER A 809 0.64 -21.51 37.48
N LYS A 810 -0.55 -20.92 37.62
CA LYS A 810 -1.48 -20.71 36.52
C LYS A 810 -0.85 -19.71 35.57
N GLY A 811 -0.13 -20.20 34.56
CA GLY A 811 0.23 -19.38 33.41
C GLY A 811 -1.03 -18.73 32.83
N PRO A 812 -0.94 -17.51 32.28
CA PRO A 812 -2.10 -16.79 31.78
C PRO A 812 -2.79 -17.65 30.73
N LYS A 813 -4.01 -18.12 31.04
CA LYS A 813 -4.89 -18.75 30.06
C LYS A 813 -4.93 -17.78 28.88
N CYS A 814 -4.70 -18.27 27.66
CA CYS A 814 -4.77 -17.48 26.44
C CYS A 814 -6.17 -16.85 26.34
N SER A 815 -6.33 -15.66 26.93
CA SER A 815 -7.57 -14.92 26.95
C SER A 815 -7.79 -14.52 25.50
N THR A 816 -8.88 -15.01 24.94
CA THR A 816 -9.30 -14.60 23.61
C THR A 816 -9.36 -13.08 23.60
N CYS A 817 -8.66 -12.45 22.66
CA CYS A 817 -8.60 -10.99 22.62
C CYS A 817 -10.02 -10.42 22.51
N THR A 818 -10.23 -9.21 23.03
CA THR A 818 -11.55 -8.56 23.01
C THR A 818 -12.13 -8.54 21.59
N MET A 819 -11.31 -8.31 20.56
CA MET A 819 -11.74 -8.40 19.16
C MET A 819 -12.25 -9.80 18.79
N ALA A 820 -11.57 -10.87 19.21
CA ALA A 820 -12.01 -12.24 18.95
C ALA A 820 -13.30 -12.55 19.71
N GLN A 821 -13.44 -12.08 20.95
CA GLN A 821 -14.68 -12.21 21.71
C GLN A 821 -15.84 -11.54 20.99
N TRP A 822 -15.63 -10.35 20.43
CA TRP A 822 -16.65 -9.62 19.67
C TRP A 822 -17.05 -10.33 18.37
N LEU A 823 -16.16 -11.15 17.80
CA LEU A 823 -16.40 -11.91 16.57
C LEU A 823 -17.00 -13.30 16.80
N LYS A 824 -17.02 -13.81 18.04
CA LYS A 824 -17.54 -15.16 18.34
C LYS A 824 -19.06 -15.26 18.31
N ASP A 825 -19.77 -14.18 18.63
CA ASP A 825 -21.24 -14.14 18.67
C ASP A 825 -21.84 -13.70 17.31
N ASP A 826 -21.29 -14.21 16.20
CA ASP A 826 -21.61 -13.79 14.82
C ASP A 826 -21.56 -12.26 14.59
N GLY A 827 -20.81 -11.55 15.44
CA GLY A 827 -20.72 -10.10 15.42
C GLY A 827 -21.93 -9.36 16.02
N ASP A 828 -22.93 -10.02 16.63
CA ASP A 828 -24.13 -9.35 17.16
C ASP A 828 -23.83 -8.30 18.23
N LEU A 829 -22.97 -8.66 19.19
CA LEU A 829 -22.54 -7.72 20.22
C LEU A 829 -21.80 -6.53 19.60
N MET A 830 -21.00 -6.78 18.56
CA MET A 830 -20.28 -5.75 17.84
C MET A 830 -21.22 -4.86 17.02
N ARG A 831 -22.22 -5.43 16.35
CA ARG A 831 -23.30 -4.70 15.66
C ARG A 831 -24.06 -3.80 16.63
N LYS A 832 -24.35 -4.29 17.84
CA LYS A 832 -24.99 -3.49 18.89
C LYS A 832 -24.11 -2.32 19.33
N LYS A 833 -22.86 -2.59 19.73
CA LYS A 833 -21.91 -1.54 20.14
C LYS A 833 -21.62 -0.52 19.02
N ARG A 834 -21.53 -0.97 17.77
CA ARG A 834 -21.38 -0.11 16.58
C ARG A 834 -22.56 0.82 16.41
N ARG A 835 -23.80 0.32 16.52
CA ARG A 835 -25.01 1.14 16.47
C ARG A 835 -25.04 2.17 17.60
N GLU A 836 -24.75 1.76 18.82
CA GLU A 836 -24.68 2.66 19.99
C GLU A 836 -23.58 3.73 19.80
N ALA A 837 -22.43 3.36 19.23
CA ALA A 837 -21.35 4.31 18.95
C ALA A 837 -21.72 5.31 17.85
N LEU A 838 -22.36 4.85 16.78
CA LEU A 838 -22.89 5.72 15.73
C LEU A 838 -23.96 6.67 16.25
N GLU A 839 -24.87 6.20 17.10
CA GLU A 839 -25.91 7.03 17.69
C GLU A 839 -25.31 8.11 18.61
N ALA A 840 -24.27 7.76 19.38
CA ALA A 840 -23.53 8.74 20.18
C ALA A 840 -22.85 9.80 19.31
N LEU A 841 -22.21 9.42 18.20
CA LEU A 841 -21.61 10.35 17.24
C LEU A 841 -22.68 11.22 16.57
N ARG A 842 -23.81 10.63 16.16
CA ARG A 842 -24.96 11.35 15.59
C ARG A 842 -25.47 12.42 16.56
N LYS A 843 -25.62 12.07 17.84
CA LYS A 843 -26.10 13.01 18.86
C LYS A 843 -25.13 14.18 19.05
N LYS A 844 -23.82 13.92 19.05
CA LYS A 844 -22.79 14.96 19.15
C LYS A 844 -22.75 15.89 17.93
N SER A 845 -23.02 15.37 16.74
CA SER A 845 -23.03 16.17 15.51
C SER A 845 -24.39 16.79 15.19
N GLN A 846 -25.41 16.58 16.03
CA GLN A 846 -26.79 16.94 15.70
C GLN A 846 -26.98 18.45 15.56
N GLU A 847 -26.49 19.24 16.53
CA GLU A 847 -26.69 20.70 16.56
C GLU A 847 -26.10 21.39 15.31
N ARG A 848 -24.87 21.05 14.93
CA ARG A 848 -24.22 21.60 13.73
C ARG A 848 -24.83 21.11 12.43
N ARG A 849 -25.35 19.88 12.39
CA ARG A 849 -26.10 19.40 11.22
C ARG A 849 -27.42 20.14 11.06
N ASP A 850 -28.14 20.37 12.15
CA ASP A 850 -29.37 21.17 12.15
C ASP A 850 -29.05 22.62 11.72
N GLU A 851 -27.93 23.18 12.21
CA GLU A 851 -27.45 24.50 11.79
C GLU A 851 -27.07 24.54 10.29
N ALA A 852 -26.37 23.53 9.79
CA ALA A 852 -25.98 23.44 8.38
C ALA A 852 -27.18 23.21 7.45
N GLU A 853 -28.17 22.43 7.90
CA GLU A 853 -29.44 22.21 7.21
C GLU A 853 -30.24 23.50 7.16
N LEU A 854 -30.37 24.23 8.28
CA LEU A 854 -30.99 25.55 8.33
C LEU A 854 -30.29 26.53 7.39
N ARG A 855 -28.95 26.58 7.38
CA ARG A 855 -28.18 27.40 6.43
C ARG A 855 -28.46 27.00 4.98
N SER A 856 -28.46 25.70 4.66
CA SER A 856 -28.79 25.25 3.30
C SER A 856 -30.25 25.54 2.92
N LEU A 857 -31.19 25.54 3.87
CA LEU A 857 -32.57 25.92 3.63
C LEU A 857 -32.73 27.43 3.45
N LEU A 858 -31.93 28.24 4.14
CA LEU A 858 -31.89 29.69 3.94
C LEU A 858 -31.27 30.05 2.58
N ASP A 859 -30.22 29.35 2.15
CA ASP A 859 -29.54 29.61 0.88
C ASP A 859 -30.33 29.13 -0.34
N LYS A 860 -31.10 28.04 -0.20
CA LYS A 860 -31.85 27.41 -1.32
C LYS A 860 -33.35 27.64 -1.26
N GLY A 861 -33.88 28.02 -0.11
CA GLY A 861 -35.31 28.30 0.05
C GLY A 861 -35.68 29.66 -0.56
N PRO A 862 -36.89 29.80 -1.10
CA PRO A 862 -37.41 31.14 -1.41
C PRO A 862 -37.43 31.95 -0.10
N PRO A 863 -36.96 33.21 -0.10
CA PRO A 863 -37.02 34.04 1.09
C PRO A 863 -38.47 34.10 1.60
N PRO A 864 -38.70 33.98 2.92
CA PRO A 864 -40.04 34.10 3.47
C PRO A 864 -40.63 35.44 3.05
N ALA A 865 -41.86 35.39 2.52
CA ALA A 865 -42.59 36.53 1.98
C ALA A 865 -42.91 37.61 3.02
#